data_AF-A0A1S9DKH9-F1
#
_entry.id   AF-A0A1S9DKH9-F1
#
_cell.length_a   1.000
_cell.length_b   1.000
_cell.length_c   1.000
_cell.angle_alpha   90.00
_cell.angle_beta   90.00
_cell.angle_gamma   90.00
#
_symmetry.space_group_name_H-M   'P 1'
#
loop_
_entity.id
_entity.type
_entity.pdbx_description
1 polymer ?
#
loop_
_entity_poly.entity_id
_entity_poly.type
_entity_poly.pdbx_seq_one_letter_code
_entity_poly.pdbx_strand_id
1 'polypeptide(L)'
;MATTDNSGKKLVLSYDTELIQNYIQGEIVSPKNKFEALQTKDGHTLLFGIDSSNVFHVIEESSGQHSTGWAQIDLSTTTISSQLPGKKDATVRTFDVGQSALDQTIGMAMAVRVEGKDNLFVSLKNSNSDTAWTKKPEWTLVPFDAANETQSSITVAGIWFAETDSQKQYLVVDVDRAGSSTIKDIARYYVDPSETSGSRWVKHDVPVDIAAGSYQSWSAQLDYVPLENIFGDGPPLPTRFKLPDNKIPSAIATARNGNGETDLYILNGETLYRIAAEKQKDDATADAVLTNSLLSGTVVLRAMIHQGVLTLFGKNGSDQVYCLSCHIENVTDQRAWNVPVPIANGVEQISAYVNRADGGNTIFTSGGGKLGKITQDINSLWKPQNLKLAPASTTEKALVFKSYTTFIHVMDENDLAASGATLKVSTASRTPVYINGLYYVLGQSPIEVEADSTGSMTVIEETPNINGATLIVSTDGGVTTTAINPMEKSFEKLGKLNSKDSLRDASFPSKTCGGGVVGTPKKSPLVESSTKDSDLDKVAANMEGLNKAYAHVKTTKPAGQKLHGNLRATSSGDFGDNILIGIGDLFSWFESGVEAVVEVIWHEATQAWHFIATIAGDIYRAILDTVEAVVAAVEWIFNAIKTAIKAIIQFIEFLFEWDDIKRTKNVLYNISKQFFQHQIDSIGDAKSTFNNKIEYVEASLNEWADVDWSPLGDTVSKPASSSSKSNSKNQTSGSQLLAHHYKNNANSVSVVADSPFLGDINKDPVQKALDDLHSALSKEDKVISGFRDQIGEVAKQFATMTVEDAIKKIVAILVDGILASVEVVVDALLDLLQDLATAVVGMVDAKLHIPIISDILNAIGIPDISFLDLFTWVAAVCYTVVYKIAKGEPPFPDNKDVQSVIDAGSWNDLIDTLHPPASFSVASRTVYDMPVSRLASASATSTPSQPTVLQDAIFIAGHSVSGICGVIGAFVNAVEAESPTGDNPMSTPSAILGFIGAASQGVADIVSPRDPLQEPIFSALSTATSVTTVVSKVVFSSYGQKKLAKLGLPTAKDPRGMGAGINVLLVGVGAAATIKHFVELAKDPAGKDRSAAIIGEVSNLTSYISRISYALAVNDIEEDTRQVVIAVMTVSNLITAGLQIAEAIVD
;
A
#
# COMPACT_ATOMS: atom_id res chain seq x y z
N MET A 1 10.05 19.76 4.88
CA MET A 1 10.48 19.32 3.53
C MET A 1 11.87 19.88 3.23
N ALA A 2 12.92 19.25 3.73
CA ALA A 2 14.26 19.44 3.18
C ALA A 2 14.44 18.36 2.12
N THR A 3 14.13 18.68 0.88
CA THR A 3 14.57 17.89 -0.27
C THR A 3 16.08 17.84 -0.20
N THR A 4 16.68 16.68 0.10
CA THR A 4 18.07 16.45 -0.30
C THR A 4 18.09 16.66 -1.80
N ASP A 5 18.73 17.75 -2.22
CA ASP A 5 18.86 18.09 -3.62
C ASP A 5 19.65 16.97 -4.30
N ASN A 6 18.92 16.00 -4.84
CA ASN A 6 19.45 14.89 -5.62
C ASN A 6 19.71 15.35 -7.07
N SER A 7 19.56 16.65 -7.39
CA SER A 7 19.83 17.16 -8.73
C SER A 7 21.29 16.91 -9.11
N GLY A 8 21.46 16.04 -10.10
CA GLY A 8 22.76 15.67 -10.66
C GLY A 8 23.34 14.33 -10.21
N LYS A 9 22.79 13.64 -9.18
CA LYS A 9 23.23 12.27 -8.82
C LYS A 9 22.57 11.21 -9.69
N LYS A 10 23.34 10.24 -10.19
CA LYS A 10 22.80 9.11 -10.95
C LYS A 10 22.12 8.12 -10.00
N LEU A 11 20.80 7.99 -10.11
CA LEU A 11 20.02 7.06 -9.31
C LEU A 11 19.89 5.69 -10.01
N VAL A 12 19.94 4.63 -9.21
CA VAL A 12 19.78 3.22 -9.61
C VAL A 12 18.51 2.66 -9.00
N LEU A 13 17.73 1.93 -9.79
CA LEU A 13 16.52 1.25 -9.34
C LEU A 13 16.77 -0.27 -9.28
N SER A 14 16.37 -0.87 -8.17
CA SER A 14 16.19 -2.33 -8.03
C SER A 14 14.76 -2.61 -7.62
N TYR A 15 14.19 -3.74 -8.02
CA TYR A 15 12.83 -4.08 -7.66
C TYR A 15 12.65 -5.59 -7.51
N ASP A 16 11.61 -5.94 -6.77
CA ASP A 16 11.13 -7.31 -6.61
C ASP A 16 9.60 -7.31 -6.69
N THR A 17 9.03 -8.29 -7.40
CA THR A 17 7.58 -8.43 -7.50
C THR A 17 7.14 -9.84 -7.16
N GLU A 18 6.05 -9.96 -6.40
CA GLU A 18 5.44 -11.23 -6.03
C GLU A 18 3.90 -11.14 -6.03
N LEU A 19 3.24 -12.23 -6.45
CA LEU A 19 1.81 -12.42 -6.20
C LEU A 19 1.64 -12.89 -4.75
N ILE A 20 1.12 -12.00 -3.90
CA ILE A 20 0.98 -12.24 -2.45
C ILE A 20 -0.43 -11.94 -1.96
N GLN A 21 -0.75 -12.50 -0.80
CA GLN A 21 -1.92 -12.10 -0.03
C GLN A 21 -1.63 -10.78 0.70
N ASN A 22 -2.48 -9.79 0.48
CA ASN A 22 -2.35 -8.47 1.06
C ASN A 22 -3.66 -8.07 1.77
N TYR A 23 -3.58 -6.97 2.52
CA TYR A 23 -4.61 -6.57 3.46
C TYR A 23 -4.85 -5.06 3.39
N ILE A 24 -6.10 -4.67 3.61
CA ILE A 24 -6.47 -3.26 3.75
C ILE A 24 -7.52 -3.12 4.83
N GLN A 25 -7.36 -2.09 5.66
CA GLN A 25 -8.39 -1.64 6.58
C GLN A 25 -9.47 -0.93 5.78
N GLY A 26 -10.66 -1.54 5.69
CA GLY A 26 -11.77 -0.97 4.96
C GLY A 26 -12.99 -1.87 4.94
N GLU A 27 -14.10 -1.33 4.44
CA GLU A 27 -15.37 -2.02 4.29
C GLU A 27 -15.85 -1.93 2.84
N ILE A 28 -16.47 -3.01 2.35
CA ILE A 28 -17.03 -3.03 0.99
C ILE A 28 -18.33 -2.24 0.98
N VAL A 29 -18.45 -1.32 0.03
CA VAL A 29 -19.68 -0.53 -0.15
C VAL A 29 -20.87 -1.45 -0.46
N SER A 30 -21.96 -1.24 0.28
CA SER A 30 -23.22 -1.96 0.06
C SER A 30 -24.01 -1.41 -1.16
N PRO A 31 -24.84 -2.23 -1.82
CA PRO A 31 -25.67 -1.80 -2.95
C PRO A 31 -26.61 -0.64 -2.62
N LYS A 32 -26.83 0.24 -3.59
CA LYS A 32 -27.80 1.35 -3.52
C LYS A 32 -28.98 1.08 -4.46
N ASN A 33 -30.21 1.44 -4.05
CA ASN A 33 -31.43 1.28 -4.87
C ASN A 33 -31.49 2.20 -6.10
N LYS A 34 -30.75 3.32 -6.09
CA LYS A 34 -30.49 4.16 -7.25
C LYS A 34 -29.09 4.74 -7.08
N PHE A 35 -28.26 4.64 -8.11
CA PHE A 35 -26.97 5.32 -8.18
C PHE A 35 -26.69 5.82 -9.60
N GLU A 36 -25.95 6.93 -9.69
CA GLU A 36 -25.50 7.50 -10.94
C GLU A 36 -24.02 7.87 -10.80
N ALA A 37 -23.23 7.51 -11.80
CA ALA A 37 -21.79 7.70 -11.83
C ALA A 37 -21.44 8.81 -12.83
N LEU A 38 -20.76 9.83 -12.34
CA LEU A 38 -20.13 10.89 -13.14
C LEU A 38 -18.61 10.82 -12.95
N GLN A 39 -17.90 11.72 -13.61
CA GLN A 39 -16.45 11.77 -13.55
C GLN A 39 -15.91 13.20 -13.42
N THR A 40 -14.77 13.32 -12.76
CA THR A 40 -13.97 14.54 -12.73
C THR A 40 -13.26 14.75 -14.07
N LYS A 41 -12.66 15.93 -14.27
CA LYS A 41 -11.91 16.28 -15.48
C LYS A 41 -10.75 15.32 -15.76
N ASP A 42 -10.09 14.82 -14.72
CA ASP A 42 -8.98 13.86 -14.80
C ASP A 42 -9.44 12.39 -14.76
N GLY A 43 -10.74 12.13 -14.84
CA GLY A 43 -11.33 10.81 -15.02
C GLY A 43 -11.49 9.99 -13.73
N HIS A 44 -11.39 10.61 -12.55
CA HIS A 44 -11.78 9.99 -11.29
C HIS A 44 -13.31 9.92 -11.15
N THR A 45 -13.77 8.93 -10.40
CA THR A 45 -15.20 8.65 -10.23
C THR A 45 -15.87 9.57 -9.21
N LEU A 46 -17.08 10.03 -9.52
CA LEU A 46 -18.06 10.55 -8.56
C LEU A 46 -19.33 9.69 -8.60
N LEU A 47 -19.54 8.84 -7.58
CA LEU A 47 -20.66 7.90 -7.52
C LEU A 47 -21.74 8.39 -6.55
N PHE A 48 -22.82 8.93 -7.11
CA PHE A 48 -23.93 9.50 -6.36
C PHE A 48 -24.96 8.43 -6.02
N GLY A 49 -25.54 8.48 -4.83
CA GLY A 49 -26.65 7.60 -4.48
C GLY A 49 -27.21 7.82 -3.09
N ILE A 50 -28.39 7.26 -2.86
CA ILE A 50 -29.08 7.31 -1.57
C ILE A 50 -28.79 6.04 -0.78
N ASP A 51 -28.49 6.18 0.51
CA ASP A 51 -28.24 5.05 1.41
C ASP A 51 -29.55 4.47 2.01
N SER A 52 -29.42 3.44 2.85
CA SER A 52 -30.57 2.84 3.53
C SER A 52 -31.24 3.77 4.55
N SER A 53 -30.58 4.85 4.96
CA SER A 53 -31.11 5.88 5.86
C SER A 53 -31.80 7.02 5.10
N ASN A 54 -31.92 6.91 3.78
CA ASN A 54 -32.48 7.94 2.89
C ASN A 54 -31.66 9.25 2.89
N VAL A 55 -30.35 9.16 3.09
CA VAL A 55 -29.41 10.26 2.97
C VAL A 55 -28.75 10.23 1.59
N PHE A 56 -28.67 11.39 0.94
CA PHE A 56 -28.01 11.52 -0.35
C PHE A 56 -26.52 11.75 -0.18
N HIS A 57 -25.70 10.91 -0.83
CA HIS A 57 -24.26 10.93 -0.73
C HIS A 57 -23.58 10.91 -2.10
N VAL A 58 -22.33 11.37 -2.12
CA VAL A 58 -21.35 11.03 -3.15
C VAL A 58 -20.27 10.12 -2.56
N ILE A 59 -19.88 9.10 -3.31
CA ILE A 59 -18.67 8.31 -3.07
C ILE A 59 -17.64 8.80 -4.09
N GLU A 60 -16.64 9.53 -3.60
CA GLU A 60 -15.61 10.20 -4.38
C GLU A 60 -14.34 9.36 -4.45
N GLU A 61 -13.82 9.12 -5.65
CA GLU A 61 -12.51 8.50 -5.88
C GLU A 61 -11.42 9.58 -5.91
N SER A 62 -10.34 9.39 -5.16
CA SER A 62 -9.25 10.37 -5.10
C SER A 62 -7.89 9.69 -5.01
N SER A 63 -6.95 10.13 -5.84
CA SER A 63 -5.55 9.69 -5.77
C SER A 63 -4.76 10.47 -4.71
N GLY A 64 -3.95 9.78 -3.91
CA GLY A 64 -3.01 10.36 -2.95
C GLY A 64 -3.62 10.97 -1.67
N GLN A 65 -4.94 10.86 -1.46
CA GLN A 65 -5.61 11.48 -0.31
C GLN A 65 -6.04 10.48 0.78
N HIS A 66 -6.40 9.26 0.38
CA HIS A 66 -6.99 8.26 1.28
C HIS A 66 -6.33 6.89 1.08
N SER A 67 -6.28 6.09 2.15
CA SER A 67 -5.71 4.74 2.12
C SER A 67 -6.57 3.77 1.30
N THR A 68 -7.90 3.92 1.33
CA THR A 68 -8.81 3.08 0.54
C THR A 68 -9.12 3.65 -0.85
N GLY A 69 -8.80 4.93 -1.08
CA GLY A 69 -9.06 5.64 -2.34
C GLY A 69 -10.43 6.27 -2.48
N TRP A 70 -11.36 5.95 -1.57
CA TRP A 70 -12.75 6.38 -1.66
C TRP A 70 -13.22 7.04 -0.37
N ALA A 71 -13.91 8.16 -0.51
CA ALA A 71 -14.58 8.84 0.60
C ALA A 71 -16.09 8.93 0.34
N GLN A 72 -16.89 8.58 1.35
CA GLN A 72 -18.33 8.81 1.31
C GLN A 72 -18.65 10.14 2.02
N ILE A 73 -19.30 11.05 1.29
CA ILE A 73 -19.61 12.39 1.76
C ILE A 73 -21.12 12.59 1.74
N ASP A 74 -21.68 13.06 2.87
CA ASP A 74 -23.08 13.44 2.99
C ASP A 74 -23.35 14.79 2.30
N LEU A 75 -24.26 14.78 1.33
CA LEU A 75 -24.62 15.94 0.54
C LEU A 75 -25.90 16.63 1.03
N SER A 76 -26.68 16.02 1.92
CA SER A 76 -28.09 16.43 2.15
C SER A 76 -28.43 16.79 3.60
N THR A 77 -27.87 16.12 4.60
CA THR A 77 -28.32 16.24 6.01
C THR A 77 -28.20 17.67 6.56
N THR A 78 -27.05 18.31 6.32
CA THR A 78 -26.79 19.69 6.78
C THR A 78 -27.77 20.70 6.14
N THR A 79 -28.07 20.52 4.86
CA THR A 79 -29.00 21.38 4.12
C THR A 79 -30.43 21.20 4.60
N ILE A 80 -30.88 19.95 4.73
CA ILE A 80 -32.23 19.63 5.20
C ILE A 80 -32.44 20.21 6.61
N SER A 81 -31.47 20.03 7.50
CA SER A 81 -31.55 20.55 8.87
C SER A 81 -31.61 22.08 8.94
N SER A 82 -30.92 22.78 8.03
CA SER A 82 -30.86 24.25 8.01
C SER A 82 -32.03 24.90 7.27
N GLN A 83 -32.46 24.36 6.14
CA GLN A 83 -33.55 24.93 5.33
C GLN A 83 -34.94 24.42 5.71
N LEU A 84 -35.03 23.28 6.42
CA LEU A 84 -36.28 22.70 6.93
C LEU A 84 -36.21 22.44 8.45
N PRO A 85 -35.98 23.48 9.28
CA PRO A 85 -35.76 23.30 10.71
C PRO A 85 -36.97 22.68 11.41
N GLY A 86 -36.72 21.72 12.29
CA GLY A 86 -37.74 21.03 13.09
C GLY A 86 -38.45 19.86 12.39
N LYS A 87 -38.18 19.59 11.11
CA LYS A 87 -38.75 18.47 10.33
C LYS A 87 -37.86 17.23 10.41
N LYS A 88 -37.93 16.50 11.53
CA LYS A 88 -37.09 15.31 11.79
C LYS A 88 -37.40 14.10 10.92
N ASP A 89 -38.54 14.10 10.23
CA ASP A 89 -38.99 13.07 9.30
C ASP A 89 -38.57 13.34 7.84
N ALA A 90 -37.83 14.43 7.60
CA ALA A 90 -37.37 14.80 6.27
C ALA A 90 -36.37 13.78 5.70
N THR A 91 -36.72 13.13 4.58
CA THR A 91 -35.88 12.10 3.94
C THR A 91 -35.73 12.33 2.44
N VAL A 92 -34.58 11.99 1.86
CA VAL A 92 -34.39 12.06 0.41
C VAL A 92 -35.03 10.85 -0.25
N ARG A 93 -36.00 11.06 -1.14
CA ARG A 93 -36.71 9.96 -1.80
C ARG A 93 -36.12 9.58 -3.15
N THR A 94 -35.68 10.58 -3.92
CA THR A 94 -35.02 10.38 -5.22
C THR A 94 -34.11 11.56 -5.51
N PHE A 95 -33.18 11.36 -6.42
CA PHE A 95 -32.25 12.37 -6.88
C PHE A 95 -31.99 12.17 -8.37
N ASP A 96 -31.38 13.14 -9.03
CA ASP A 96 -30.65 12.92 -10.26
C ASP A 96 -29.44 13.84 -10.36
N VAL A 97 -28.46 13.42 -11.14
CA VAL A 97 -27.24 14.18 -11.41
C VAL A 97 -26.95 14.17 -12.90
N GLY A 98 -26.48 15.30 -13.41
CA GLY A 98 -26.13 15.46 -14.83
C GLY A 98 -24.80 16.17 -14.96
N GLN A 99 -23.94 15.67 -15.85
CA GLN A 99 -22.74 16.39 -16.24
C GLN A 99 -22.98 17.09 -17.57
N SER A 100 -22.89 18.42 -17.54
CA SER A 100 -23.21 19.29 -18.66
C SER A 100 -22.31 19.00 -19.86
N ALA A 101 -22.87 18.81 -21.06
CA ALA A 101 -22.05 18.67 -22.26
C ALA A 101 -21.51 20.05 -22.73
N LEU A 102 -22.15 21.14 -22.28
CA LEU A 102 -21.83 22.51 -22.66
C LEU A 102 -20.56 23.03 -21.97
N ASP A 103 -20.51 22.88 -20.64
CA ASP A 103 -19.47 23.47 -19.80
C ASP A 103 -18.83 22.47 -18.82
N GLN A 104 -19.24 21.19 -18.86
CA GLN A 104 -18.73 20.10 -18.03
C GLN A 104 -19.02 20.22 -16.54
N THR A 105 -19.80 21.22 -16.13
CA THR A 105 -20.25 21.36 -14.74
C THR A 105 -21.25 20.27 -14.36
N ILE A 106 -21.38 20.03 -13.06
CA ILE A 106 -22.25 19.01 -12.49
C ILE A 106 -23.50 19.69 -11.90
N GLY A 107 -24.66 19.31 -12.41
CA GLY A 107 -25.96 19.60 -11.84
C GLY A 107 -26.41 18.46 -10.93
N MET A 108 -26.99 18.80 -9.78
CA MET A 108 -27.60 17.86 -8.85
C MET A 108 -28.99 18.35 -8.47
N ALA A 109 -29.94 17.43 -8.36
CA ALA A 109 -31.27 17.71 -7.87
C ALA A 109 -31.76 16.58 -6.98
N MET A 110 -32.46 16.90 -5.89
CA MET A 110 -33.03 15.91 -4.97
C MET A 110 -34.45 16.28 -4.55
N ALA A 111 -35.30 15.28 -4.40
CA ALA A 111 -36.65 15.42 -3.86
C ALA A 111 -36.68 14.94 -2.41
N VAL A 112 -36.94 15.87 -1.49
CA VAL A 112 -37.00 15.63 -0.04
C VAL A 112 -38.45 15.52 0.42
N ARG A 113 -38.82 14.37 0.96
CA ARG A 113 -40.14 14.07 1.51
C ARG A 113 -40.27 14.66 2.91
N VAL A 114 -41.30 15.47 3.15
CA VAL A 114 -41.69 16.00 4.46
C VAL A 114 -43.21 15.91 4.58
N GLU A 115 -43.73 15.30 5.65
CA GLU A 115 -45.18 15.21 5.90
C GLU A 115 -46.00 14.71 4.68
N GLY A 116 -45.44 13.76 3.93
CA GLY A 116 -46.10 13.19 2.74
C GLY A 116 -45.93 13.97 1.43
N LYS A 117 -45.18 15.08 1.42
CA LYS A 117 -44.96 15.94 0.24
C LYS A 117 -43.49 16.01 -0.16
N ASP A 118 -43.20 16.05 -1.45
CA ASP A 118 -41.83 16.24 -1.94
C ASP A 118 -41.48 17.73 -2.11
N ASN A 119 -40.27 18.10 -1.71
CA ASN A 119 -39.67 19.43 -1.87
C ASN A 119 -38.43 19.29 -2.75
N LEU A 120 -38.34 20.08 -3.83
CA LEU A 120 -37.20 20.01 -4.74
C LEU A 120 -36.06 20.89 -4.23
N PHE A 121 -34.87 20.31 -4.15
CA PHE A 121 -33.61 21.02 -3.94
C PHE A 121 -32.74 20.85 -5.17
N VAL A 122 -32.05 21.93 -5.56
CA VAL A 122 -31.17 21.95 -6.72
C VAL A 122 -29.82 22.57 -6.37
N SER A 123 -28.76 22.01 -6.94
CA SER A 123 -27.40 22.54 -6.86
C SER A 123 -26.81 22.48 -8.27
N LEU A 124 -26.51 23.63 -8.85
CA LEU A 124 -26.14 23.74 -10.26
C LEU A 124 -24.72 24.29 -10.40
N LYS A 125 -24.10 24.05 -11.56
CA LYS A 125 -22.77 24.57 -11.93
C LYS A 125 -21.64 24.14 -10.99
N ASN A 126 -21.76 22.98 -10.36
CA ASN A 126 -20.68 22.45 -9.53
C ASN A 126 -19.48 22.08 -10.41
N SER A 127 -18.26 22.38 -9.95
CA SER A 127 -17.05 22.12 -10.74
C SER A 127 -16.78 20.62 -10.86
N ASN A 128 -16.35 20.17 -12.04
CA ASN A 128 -15.84 18.81 -12.25
C ASN A 128 -14.32 18.70 -12.09
N SER A 129 -13.64 19.81 -11.85
CA SER A 129 -12.18 19.88 -11.70
C SER A 129 -11.77 20.12 -10.25
N ASP A 130 -12.60 20.88 -9.51
CA ASP A 130 -12.45 21.11 -8.08
C ASP A 130 -13.70 20.55 -7.39
N THR A 131 -13.52 19.46 -6.65
CA THR A 131 -14.60 18.77 -5.94
C THR A 131 -14.80 19.26 -4.52
N ALA A 132 -14.13 20.33 -4.07
CA ALA A 132 -14.28 20.84 -2.70
C ALA A 132 -15.73 21.20 -2.32
N TRP A 133 -16.59 21.47 -3.31
CA TRP A 133 -18.03 21.68 -3.12
C TRP A 133 -18.74 20.46 -2.51
N THR A 134 -18.23 19.24 -2.65
CA THR A 134 -18.87 18.02 -2.09
C THR A 134 -18.99 18.10 -0.57
N LYS A 135 -18.07 18.80 0.10
CA LYS A 135 -18.08 19.01 1.56
C LYS A 135 -19.15 20.02 2.02
N LYS A 136 -19.53 20.94 1.13
CA LYS A 136 -20.52 21.99 1.40
C LYS A 136 -21.25 22.38 0.11
N PRO A 137 -22.14 21.50 -0.39
CA PRO A 137 -22.86 21.78 -1.63
C PRO A 137 -23.81 22.96 -1.45
N GLU A 138 -23.87 23.82 -2.48
CA GLU A 138 -24.79 24.96 -2.50
C GLU A 138 -26.16 24.51 -3.01
N TRP A 139 -27.08 24.28 -2.08
CA TRP A 139 -28.45 23.85 -2.38
C TRP A 139 -29.45 25.00 -2.31
N THR A 140 -30.28 25.10 -3.35
CA THR A 140 -31.43 26.00 -3.42
C THR A 140 -32.73 25.19 -3.29
N LEU A 141 -33.55 25.48 -2.27
CA LEU A 141 -34.92 24.99 -2.20
C LEU A 141 -35.78 25.70 -3.26
N VAL A 142 -36.47 24.92 -4.10
CA VAL A 142 -37.37 25.41 -5.15
C VAL A 142 -38.80 24.97 -4.85
N PRO A 143 -39.58 25.77 -4.10
CA PRO A 143 -40.99 25.50 -3.86
C PRO A 143 -41.79 25.35 -5.16
N PHE A 144 -42.77 24.45 -5.17
CA PHE A 144 -43.68 24.31 -6.30
C PHE A 144 -44.57 25.56 -6.43
N ASP A 145 -44.43 26.27 -7.54
CA ASP A 145 -45.09 27.56 -7.81
C ASP A 145 -45.71 27.66 -9.22
N ALA A 146 -46.02 26.51 -9.83
CA ALA A 146 -46.57 26.44 -11.17
C ALA A 146 -47.88 27.24 -11.30
N ALA A 147 -47.92 28.15 -12.28
CA ALA A 147 -49.08 28.99 -12.53
C ALA A 147 -50.30 28.17 -12.97
N ASN A 148 -51.49 28.58 -12.53
CA ASN A 148 -52.79 27.97 -12.87
C ASN A 148 -52.98 26.50 -12.43
N GLU A 149 -52.13 25.98 -11.53
CA GLU A 149 -52.30 24.67 -10.90
C GLU A 149 -52.95 24.81 -9.51
N THR A 150 -53.86 23.88 -9.17
CA THR A 150 -54.53 23.86 -7.86
C THR A 150 -53.83 22.97 -6.82
N GLN A 151 -52.85 22.18 -7.27
CA GLN A 151 -52.10 21.25 -6.46
C GLN A 151 -50.99 21.98 -5.68
N SER A 152 -51.10 22.00 -4.36
CA SER A 152 -50.08 22.57 -3.46
C SER A 152 -49.10 21.52 -2.91
N SER A 153 -49.27 20.25 -3.29
CA SER A 153 -48.50 19.11 -2.78
C SER A 153 -48.11 18.20 -3.93
N ILE A 154 -46.82 18.05 -4.19
CA ILE A 154 -46.30 17.24 -5.29
C ILE A 154 -45.63 15.96 -4.80
N THR A 155 -45.62 14.95 -5.66
CA THR A 155 -44.74 13.77 -5.54
C THR A 155 -43.95 13.68 -6.83
N VAL A 156 -42.62 13.75 -6.74
CA VAL A 156 -41.74 13.75 -7.90
C VAL A 156 -41.66 12.33 -8.49
N ALA A 157 -42.05 12.13 -9.73
CA ALA A 157 -41.91 10.84 -10.41
C ALA A 157 -40.50 10.66 -11.00
N GLY A 158 -39.91 11.73 -11.55
CA GLY A 158 -38.61 11.69 -12.21
C GLY A 158 -37.94 13.07 -12.22
N ILE A 159 -36.60 13.06 -12.31
CA ILE A 159 -35.75 14.24 -12.42
C ILE A 159 -34.68 13.89 -13.44
N TRP A 160 -34.38 14.79 -14.38
CA TRP A 160 -33.19 14.69 -15.22
C TRP A 160 -32.77 16.05 -15.79
N PHE A 161 -31.53 16.10 -16.26
CA PHE A 161 -30.94 17.25 -16.95
C PHE A 161 -30.96 16.99 -18.45
N ALA A 162 -31.34 17.98 -19.23
CA ALA A 162 -31.36 17.89 -20.68
C ALA A 162 -30.84 19.17 -21.33
N GLU A 163 -30.27 19.06 -22.52
CA GLU A 163 -29.57 20.17 -23.17
C GLU A 163 -29.93 20.27 -24.65
N THR A 164 -30.20 21.49 -25.11
CA THR A 164 -30.63 21.81 -26.48
C THR A 164 -29.49 22.29 -27.37
N ASP A 165 -29.74 22.38 -28.67
CA ASP A 165 -28.84 22.97 -29.67
C ASP A 165 -28.60 24.47 -29.42
N SER A 166 -29.57 25.17 -28.82
CA SER A 166 -29.47 26.55 -28.35
C SER A 166 -28.53 26.76 -27.15
N GLN A 167 -27.73 25.75 -26.77
CA GLN A 167 -26.75 25.80 -25.68
C GLN A 167 -27.40 26.12 -24.32
N LYS A 168 -28.63 25.64 -24.12
CA LYS A 168 -29.37 25.79 -22.86
C LYS A 168 -29.54 24.44 -22.17
N GLN A 169 -29.31 24.44 -20.86
CA GLN A 169 -29.59 23.29 -20.00
C GLN A 169 -30.95 23.49 -19.31
N TYR A 170 -31.76 22.45 -19.32
CA TYR A 170 -33.07 22.38 -18.68
C TYR A 170 -33.03 21.34 -17.56
N LEU A 171 -33.54 21.71 -16.39
CA LEU A 171 -33.89 20.77 -15.34
C LEU A 171 -35.36 20.36 -15.54
N VAL A 172 -35.57 19.10 -15.87
CA VAL A 172 -36.90 18.55 -16.11
C VAL A 172 -37.34 17.71 -14.93
N VAL A 173 -38.55 17.96 -14.46
CA VAL A 173 -39.14 17.28 -13.30
C VAL A 173 -40.52 16.78 -13.66
N ASP A 174 -40.69 15.46 -13.59
CA ASP A 174 -41.97 14.80 -13.72
C ASP A 174 -42.61 14.68 -12.33
N VAL A 175 -43.90 14.98 -12.23
CA VAL A 175 -44.69 14.94 -10.99
C VAL A 175 -45.89 14.02 -11.19
N ASP A 176 -46.29 13.27 -10.16
CA ASP A 176 -47.52 12.48 -10.17
C ASP A 176 -48.75 13.39 -10.36
N ARG A 177 -49.47 13.17 -11.47
CA ARG A 177 -50.63 13.94 -11.91
C ARG A 177 -51.86 13.68 -11.04
N ALA A 178 -51.95 12.53 -10.37
CA ALA A 178 -53.10 12.17 -9.53
C ALA A 178 -52.69 11.37 -8.27
N GLY A 179 -52.60 12.07 -7.14
CA GLY A 179 -52.23 11.49 -5.84
C GLY A 179 -53.05 10.27 -5.39
N SER A 180 -54.26 10.04 -5.92
CA SER A 180 -55.19 8.95 -5.53
C SER A 180 -55.37 7.79 -6.52
N SER A 181 -54.83 7.86 -7.75
CA SER A 181 -54.95 6.78 -8.75
C SER A 181 -53.96 5.63 -8.48
N THR A 182 -54.32 4.40 -8.86
CA THR A 182 -53.41 3.23 -8.87
C THR A 182 -52.42 3.28 -10.04
N ILE A 183 -52.78 3.93 -11.15
CA ILE A 183 -51.88 4.24 -12.27
C ILE A 183 -51.42 5.70 -12.08
N LYS A 184 -50.12 5.88 -11.90
CA LYS A 184 -49.50 7.19 -11.61
C LYS A 184 -49.04 7.84 -12.90
N ASP A 185 -49.91 8.56 -13.59
CA ASP A 185 -49.51 9.32 -14.78
C ASP A 185 -48.69 10.55 -14.40
N ILE A 186 -47.75 10.94 -15.26
CA ILE A 186 -46.87 12.10 -15.01
C ILE A 186 -47.45 13.41 -15.57
N ALA A 187 -47.13 14.51 -14.91
CA ALA A 187 -47.15 15.85 -15.48
C ALA A 187 -45.73 16.40 -15.47
N ARG A 188 -45.28 16.91 -16.62
CA ARG A 188 -43.90 17.37 -16.81
C ARG A 188 -43.74 18.88 -16.62
N TYR A 189 -42.68 19.25 -15.91
CA TYR A 189 -42.33 20.65 -15.65
C TYR A 189 -40.86 20.90 -15.99
N TYR A 190 -40.59 22.08 -16.54
CA TYR A 190 -39.24 22.63 -16.62
C TYR A 190 -39.05 23.59 -15.47
N VAL A 191 -37.97 23.40 -14.73
CA VAL A 191 -37.68 24.15 -13.52
C VAL A 191 -36.47 25.03 -13.76
N ASP A 192 -36.66 26.34 -13.63
CA ASP A 192 -35.57 27.31 -13.64
C ASP A 192 -35.44 27.97 -12.27
N PRO A 193 -34.45 27.56 -11.44
CA PRO A 193 -34.27 28.15 -10.11
C PRO A 193 -33.74 29.59 -10.15
N SER A 194 -33.28 30.08 -11.31
CA SER A 194 -32.75 31.45 -11.45
C SER A 194 -33.81 32.50 -11.79
N GLU A 195 -35.02 32.08 -12.15
CA GLU A 195 -36.12 33.00 -12.48
C GLU A 195 -36.49 33.87 -11.26
N THR A 196 -36.49 35.18 -11.46
CA THR A 196 -36.76 36.18 -10.41
C THR A 196 -38.13 36.84 -10.57
N SER A 197 -38.76 36.69 -11.74
CA SER A 197 -40.08 37.23 -12.06
C SER A 197 -40.93 36.20 -12.80
N GLY A 198 -41.95 35.63 -12.14
CA GLY A 198 -42.81 34.59 -12.71
C GLY A 198 -42.78 33.29 -11.89
N SER A 199 -43.26 32.20 -12.47
CA SER A 199 -43.20 30.85 -11.86
C SER A 199 -41.90 30.16 -12.25
N ARG A 200 -41.18 29.58 -11.28
CA ARG A 200 -39.97 28.78 -11.54
C ARG A 200 -40.32 27.42 -12.12
N TRP A 201 -41.51 26.90 -11.81
CA TRP A 201 -42.06 25.69 -12.40
C TRP A 201 -42.96 26.03 -13.58
N VAL A 202 -42.48 25.74 -14.79
CA VAL A 202 -43.25 25.96 -16.02
C VAL A 202 -43.72 24.62 -16.57
N LYS A 203 -45.03 24.42 -16.62
CA LYS A 203 -45.64 23.18 -17.13
C LYS A 203 -45.32 23.01 -18.62
N HIS A 204 -44.71 21.88 -18.95
CA HIS A 204 -44.39 21.43 -20.30
C HIS A 204 -44.85 19.99 -20.43
N ASP A 205 -46.16 19.80 -20.32
CA ASP A 205 -46.75 18.47 -20.21
C ASP A 205 -46.55 17.65 -21.48
N VAL A 206 -46.55 16.33 -21.32
CA VAL A 206 -46.46 15.38 -22.43
C VAL A 206 -47.83 15.22 -23.11
N PRO A 207 -47.89 15.01 -24.44
CA PRO A 207 -49.13 15.00 -25.22
C PRO A 207 -49.99 13.75 -24.99
N VAL A 208 -49.47 12.77 -24.26
CA VAL A 208 -50.10 11.49 -23.94
C VAL A 208 -49.94 11.18 -22.45
N ASP A 209 -50.81 10.33 -21.91
CA ASP A 209 -50.70 9.86 -20.54
C ASP A 209 -49.58 8.81 -20.44
N ILE A 210 -48.51 9.15 -19.70
CA ILE A 210 -47.35 8.30 -19.48
C ILE A 210 -47.32 7.89 -18.01
N ALA A 211 -47.29 6.58 -17.76
CA ALA A 211 -47.14 6.06 -16.39
C ALA A 211 -45.73 6.36 -15.84
N ALA A 212 -45.64 6.73 -14.58
CA ALA A 212 -44.39 7.02 -13.88
C ALA A 212 -43.41 5.84 -13.98
N GLY A 213 -42.17 6.14 -14.37
CA GLY A 213 -41.12 5.14 -14.57
C GLY A 213 -41.27 4.29 -15.83
N SER A 214 -42.21 4.61 -16.73
CA SER A 214 -42.43 3.96 -18.02
C SER A 214 -42.19 4.91 -19.18
N TYR A 215 -41.87 4.35 -20.35
CA TYR A 215 -41.80 5.07 -21.63
C TYR A 215 -43.03 4.79 -22.52
N GLN A 216 -44.04 4.10 -22.00
CA GLN A 216 -45.15 3.55 -22.79
C GLN A 216 -46.49 4.20 -22.45
N SER A 217 -47.20 4.63 -23.48
CA SER A 217 -48.65 4.85 -23.51
C SER A 217 -49.33 3.64 -24.18
N TRP A 218 -50.66 3.66 -24.36
CA TRP A 218 -51.43 2.48 -24.81
C TRP A 218 -51.26 2.14 -26.31
N SER A 219 -50.38 2.84 -27.05
CA SER A 219 -50.17 2.70 -28.52
C SER A 219 -48.72 2.38 -28.91
N ALA A 220 -48.53 1.61 -29.98
CA ALA A 220 -47.21 1.22 -30.53
C ALA A 220 -46.56 2.32 -31.40
N GLN A 221 -46.36 3.51 -30.83
CA GLN A 221 -45.62 4.62 -31.46
C GLN A 221 -44.75 5.32 -30.40
N LEU A 222 -43.62 5.89 -30.81
CA LEU A 222 -42.77 6.69 -29.93
C LEU A 222 -43.06 8.17 -30.18
N ASP A 223 -43.61 8.85 -29.19
CA ASP A 223 -43.88 10.28 -29.22
C ASP A 223 -42.68 11.06 -28.66
N TYR A 224 -41.96 11.75 -29.55
CA TYR A 224 -40.89 12.65 -29.17
C TYR A 224 -41.41 14.09 -29.13
N VAL A 225 -41.27 14.75 -27.98
CA VAL A 225 -41.57 16.17 -27.85
C VAL A 225 -40.27 16.93 -27.64
N PRO A 226 -39.89 17.84 -28.56
CA PRO A 226 -38.73 18.70 -28.37
C PRO A 226 -38.81 19.47 -27.06
N LEU A 227 -37.64 19.76 -26.46
CA LEU A 227 -37.60 20.59 -25.25
C LEU A 227 -38.03 22.03 -25.53
N GLU A 228 -37.78 22.53 -26.73
CA GLU A 228 -38.13 23.89 -27.12
C GLU A 228 -38.74 23.94 -28.51
N ASN A 229 -39.58 24.96 -28.73
CA ASN A 229 -40.08 25.28 -30.05
C ASN A 229 -39.12 26.25 -30.72
N ILE A 230 -38.22 25.72 -31.55
CA ILE A 230 -37.23 26.51 -32.29
C ILE A 230 -37.86 27.52 -33.28
N PHE A 231 -39.18 27.46 -33.51
CA PHE A 231 -39.91 28.34 -34.42
C PHE A 231 -40.74 29.44 -33.73
N GLY A 232 -40.76 29.51 -32.39
CA GLY A 232 -41.42 30.59 -31.64
C GLY A 232 -41.86 30.20 -30.23
N ASP A 233 -42.66 31.07 -29.59
CA ASP A 233 -43.02 30.93 -28.15
C ASP A 233 -44.18 29.94 -27.86
N GLY A 234 -44.72 29.28 -28.89
CA GLY A 234 -45.77 28.27 -28.74
C GLY A 234 -45.23 26.91 -28.27
N PRO A 235 -46.08 25.96 -27.82
CA PRO A 235 -45.62 24.63 -27.43
C PRO A 235 -44.95 23.90 -28.61
N PRO A 236 -43.88 23.13 -28.37
CA PRO A 236 -43.21 22.36 -29.41
C PRO A 236 -44.16 21.31 -29.99
N LEU A 237 -44.13 21.14 -31.32
CA LEU A 237 -44.91 20.11 -31.99
C LEU A 237 -44.32 18.73 -31.70
N PRO A 238 -45.12 17.75 -31.23
CA PRO A 238 -44.68 16.37 -31.12
C PRO A 238 -44.33 15.78 -32.48
N THR A 239 -43.28 14.96 -32.51
CA THR A 239 -42.82 14.18 -33.66
C THR A 239 -43.01 12.70 -33.33
N ARG A 240 -43.64 11.95 -34.24
CA ARG A 240 -43.93 10.53 -34.04
C ARG A 240 -42.88 9.69 -34.75
N PHE A 241 -42.36 8.69 -34.06
CA PHE A 241 -41.45 7.70 -34.62
C PHE A 241 -42.04 6.30 -34.56
N LYS A 242 -41.69 5.46 -35.53
CA LYS A 242 -42.15 4.08 -35.66
C LYS A 242 -40.99 3.11 -35.72
N LEU A 243 -41.17 1.94 -35.13
CA LEU A 243 -40.38 0.77 -35.45
C LEU A 243 -41.06 -0.02 -36.59
N PRO A 244 -40.30 -0.75 -37.43
CA PRO A 244 -40.88 -1.66 -38.40
C PRO A 244 -41.91 -2.62 -37.77
N ASP A 245 -42.98 -2.92 -38.50
CA ASP A 245 -44.09 -3.78 -38.08
C ASP A 245 -44.83 -3.32 -36.80
N ASN A 246 -44.76 -2.02 -36.46
CA ASN A 246 -45.35 -1.45 -35.24
C ASN A 246 -44.87 -2.15 -33.96
N LYS A 247 -43.58 -2.55 -33.93
CA LYS A 247 -42.92 -3.06 -32.73
C LYS A 247 -42.85 -1.98 -31.64
N ILE A 248 -42.84 -2.39 -30.37
CA ILE A 248 -42.84 -1.48 -29.21
C ILE A 248 -41.41 -1.39 -28.63
N PRO A 249 -40.82 -0.19 -28.48
CA PRO A 249 -39.52 -0.02 -27.84
C PRO A 249 -39.46 -0.62 -26.42
N SER A 250 -38.37 -1.33 -26.11
CA SER A 250 -38.06 -1.82 -24.76
C SER A 250 -37.08 -0.91 -24.02
N ALA A 251 -36.15 -0.28 -24.75
CA ALA A 251 -35.22 0.71 -24.22
C ALA A 251 -34.83 1.70 -25.32
N ILE A 252 -34.46 2.92 -24.92
CA ILE A 252 -33.99 3.98 -25.82
C ILE A 252 -32.75 4.65 -25.26
N ALA A 253 -31.90 5.18 -26.13
CA ALA A 253 -30.78 6.02 -25.75
C ALA A 253 -30.48 7.06 -26.84
N THR A 254 -29.94 8.19 -26.43
CA THR A 254 -29.59 9.30 -27.32
C THR A 254 -28.09 9.52 -27.32
N ALA A 255 -27.50 9.69 -28.51
CA ALA A 255 -26.08 9.97 -28.67
C ALA A 255 -25.86 11.33 -29.33
N ARG A 256 -25.20 12.26 -28.62
CA ARG A 256 -24.91 13.61 -29.13
C ARG A 256 -23.71 13.57 -30.08
N ASN A 257 -23.93 13.95 -31.32
CA ASN A 257 -22.91 14.10 -32.35
C ASN A 257 -22.08 15.38 -32.13
N GLY A 258 -20.89 15.45 -32.74
CA GLY A 258 -19.99 16.61 -32.61
C GLY A 258 -20.56 17.94 -33.12
N ASN A 259 -21.61 17.90 -33.95
CA ASN A 259 -22.35 19.08 -34.43
C ASN A 259 -23.49 19.51 -33.49
N GLY A 260 -23.67 18.85 -32.35
CA GLY A 260 -24.73 19.14 -31.36
C GLY A 260 -26.05 18.41 -31.59
N GLU A 261 -26.25 17.83 -32.78
CA GLU A 261 -27.42 17.01 -33.09
C GLU A 261 -27.36 15.65 -32.36
N THR A 262 -28.48 14.95 -32.29
CA THR A 262 -28.60 13.72 -31.49
C THR A 262 -29.24 12.59 -32.27
N ASP A 263 -28.53 11.47 -32.37
CA ASP A 263 -29.09 10.23 -32.90
C ASP A 263 -29.90 9.51 -31.83
N LEU A 264 -30.99 8.86 -32.25
CA LEU A 264 -31.85 8.07 -31.37
C LEU A 264 -31.64 6.57 -31.64
N TYR A 265 -31.22 5.85 -30.62
CA TYR A 265 -31.07 4.39 -30.62
C TYR A 265 -32.23 3.75 -29.87
N ILE A 266 -32.78 2.69 -30.44
CA ILE A 266 -34.01 2.05 -29.95
C ILE A 266 -33.82 0.54 -29.97
N LEU A 267 -34.14 -0.14 -28.87
CA LEU A 267 -34.16 -1.61 -28.80
C LEU A 267 -35.59 -2.14 -28.83
N ASN A 268 -35.79 -3.22 -29.59
CA ASN A 268 -36.96 -4.09 -29.47
C ASN A 268 -36.54 -5.54 -29.75
N GLY A 269 -36.84 -6.43 -28.81
CA GLY A 269 -36.43 -7.83 -28.91
C GLY A 269 -34.92 -7.92 -29.10
N GLU A 270 -34.49 -8.60 -30.16
CA GLU A 270 -33.08 -8.84 -30.47
C GLU A 270 -32.46 -7.77 -31.38
N THR A 271 -33.19 -6.72 -31.76
CA THR A 271 -32.75 -5.76 -32.77
C THR A 271 -32.56 -4.36 -32.19
N LEU A 272 -31.36 -3.81 -32.43
CA LEU A 272 -31.04 -2.39 -32.27
C LEU A 272 -31.38 -1.64 -33.55
N TYR A 273 -32.15 -0.57 -33.38
CA TYR A 273 -32.56 0.36 -34.42
C TYR A 273 -31.94 1.74 -34.18
N ARG A 274 -31.81 2.52 -35.24
CA ARG A 274 -31.32 3.91 -35.22
C ARG A 274 -32.26 4.82 -36.01
N ILE A 275 -32.53 6.00 -35.47
CA ILE A 275 -33.04 7.15 -36.22
C ILE A 275 -31.97 8.23 -36.17
N ALA A 276 -31.24 8.36 -37.27
CA ALA A 276 -30.21 9.39 -37.43
C ALA A 276 -30.82 10.78 -37.32
N ALA A 277 -30.11 11.73 -36.72
CA ALA A 277 -30.62 13.07 -36.43
C ALA A 277 -31.27 13.75 -37.66
N GLU A 278 -30.64 13.65 -38.83
CA GLU A 278 -31.11 14.24 -40.08
C GLU A 278 -32.39 13.59 -40.65
N LYS A 279 -32.77 12.42 -40.13
CA LYS A 279 -33.96 11.66 -40.53
C LYS A 279 -35.13 11.78 -39.54
N GLN A 280 -34.97 12.49 -38.43
CA GLN A 280 -36.00 12.62 -37.38
C GLN A 280 -37.15 13.56 -37.80
N LYS A 281 -38.00 13.09 -38.73
CA LYS A 281 -39.22 13.76 -39.17
C LYS A 281 -40.45 13.01 -38.64
N ASP A 282 -41.61 13.66 -38.67
CA ASP A 282 -42.86 13.03 -38.22
C ASP A 282 -43.17 11.77 -39.05
N ASP A 283 -43.62 10.71 -38.37
CA ASP A 283 -43.82 9.35 -38.88
C ASP A 283 -42.54 8.65 -39.42
N ALA A 284 -41.33 9.12 -39.07
CA ALA A 284 -40.09 8.44 -39.46
C ALA A 284 -40.01 7.02 -38.89
N THR A 285 -39.51 6.09 -39.70
CA THR A 285 -39.31 4.68 -39.31
C THR A 285 -37.83 4.42 -39.03
N ALA A 286 -37.52 3.74 -37.93
CA ALA A 286 -36.15 3.46 -37.55
C ALA A 286 -35.50 2.38 -38.42
N ASP A 287 -34.22 2.59 -38.75
CA ASP A 287 -33.40 1.67 -39.52
C ASP A 287 -32.79 0.61 -38.58
N ALA A 288 -32.87 -0.68 -38.92
CA ALA A 288 -32.19 -1.72 -38.15
C ALA A 288 -30.68 -1.64 -38.38
N VAL A 289 -29.88 -1.64 -37.30
CA VAL A 289 -28.41 -1.50 -37.38
C VAL A 289 -27.65 -2.73 -36.86
N LEU A 290 -28.24 -3.48 -35.92
CA LEU A 290 -27.64 -4.70 -35.37
C LEU A 290 -28.75 -5.63 -34.86
N THR A 291 -28.65 -6.93 -35.13
CA THR A 291 -29.52 -7.96 -34.54
C THR A 291 -28.68 -9.03 -33.85
N ASN A 292 -28.97 -9.29 -32.57
CA ASN A 292 -28.32 -10.31 -31.76
C ASN A 292 -29.19 -10.70 -30.56
N SER A 293 -29.26 -11.99 -30.23
CA SER A 293 -30.11 -12.50 -29.15
C SER A 293 -29.76 -11.95 -27.75
N LEU A 294 -28.52 -11.55 -27.51
CA LEU A 294 -28.07 -10.94 -26.25
C LEU A 294 -28.83 -9.64 -25.92
N LEU A 295 -29.33 -8.94 -26.94
CA LEU A 295 -30.04 -7.67 -26.79
C LEU A 295 -31.46 -7.84 -26.25
N SER A 296 -31.98 -9.06 -26.26
CA SER A 296 -33.36 -9.38 -25.86
C SER A 296 -33.66 -8.98 -24.42
N GLY A 297 -34.82 -8.33 -24.23
CA GLY A 297 -35.29 -7.91 -22.91
C GLY A 297 -34.50 -6.74 -22.31
N THR A 298 -33.71 -6.00 -23.09
CA THR A 298 -33.01 -4.82 -22.59
C THR A 298 -33.96 -3.74 -22.14
N VAL A 299 -33.75 -3.31 -20.88
CA VAL A 299 -34.56 -2.29 -20.18
C VAL A 299 -33.76 -1.03 -19.82
N VAL A 300 -32.43 -1.12 -19.76
CA VAL A 300 -31.53 0.03 -19.55
C VAL A 300 -30.58 0.09 -20.75
N LEU A 301 -30.56 1.23 -21.43
CA LEU A 301 -29.65 1.52 -22.54
C LEU A 301 -29.06 2.92 -22.32
N ARG A 302 -27.74 3.06 -22.45
CA ARG A 302 -27.03 4.35 -22.42
C ARG A 302 -26.12 4.45 -23.62
N ALA A 303 -26.03 5.62 -24.23
CA ALA A 303 -25.20 5.88 -25.40
C ALA A 303 -24.22 7.02 -25.12
N MET A 304 -22.97 6.85 -25.53
CA MET A 304 -21.94 7.88 -25.40
C MET A 304 -21.06 7.89 -26.65
N ILE A 305 -20.56 9.06 -27.03
CA ILE A 305 -19.60 9.22 -28.12
C ILE A 305 -18.32 9.80 -27.57
N HIS A 306 -17.19 9.16 -27.86
CA HIS A 306 -15.86 9.64 -27.54
C HIS A 306 -14.93 9.44 -28.74
N GLN A 307 -14.29 10.52 -29.19
CA GLN A 307 -13.34 10.52 -30.32
C GLN A 307 -13.84 9.75 -31.57
N GLY A 308 -15.12 9.93 -31.94
CA GLY A 308 -15.71 9.31 -33.13
C GLY A 308 -16.19 7.87 -32.95
N VAL A 309 -16.07 7.31 -31.75
CA VAL A 309 -16.57 5.98 -31.40
C VAL A 309 -17.84 6.13 -30.57
N LEU A 310 -18.93 5.52 -31.05
CA LEU A 310 -20.16 5.33 -30.29
C LEU A 310 -20.00 4.09 -29.41
N THR A 311 -20.36 4.22 -28.14
CA THR A 311 -20.46 3.11 -27.19
C THR A 311 -21.87 3.08 -26.59
N LEU A 312 -22.48 1.90 -26.62
CA LEU A 312 -23.78 1.61 -26.00
C LEU A 312 -23.57 0.61 -24.85
N PHE A 313 -24.05 0.98 -23.66
CA PHE A 313 -24.11 0.10 -22.50
C PHE A 313 -25.53 -0.37 -22.31
N GLY A 314 -25.75 -1.68 -22.21
CA GLY A 314 -27.07 -2.26 -22.01
C GLY A 314 -27.11 -3.27 -20.87
N LYS A 315 -28.26 -3.34 -20.18
CA LYS A 315 -28.61 -4.43 -19.26
C LYS A 315 -29.82 -5.18 -19.83
N ASN A 316 -29.62 -6.45 -20.17
CA ASN A 316 -30.66 -7.29 -20.76
C ASN A 316 -31.61 -7.90 -19.71
N GLY A 317 -32.61 -8.65 -20.20
CA GLY A 317 -33.64 -9.28 -19.35
C GLY A 317 -33.15 -10.48 -18.54
N SER A 318 -31.94 -10.97 -18.83
CA SER A 318 -31.26 -12.08 -18.13
C SER A 318 -30.26 -11.57 -17.08
N ASP A 319 -30.36 -10.31 -16.69
CA ASP A 319 -29.43 -9.63 -15.75
C ASP A 319 -27.97 -9.66 -16.20
N GLN A 320 -27.75 -9.58 -17.51
CA GLN A 320 -26.43 -9.46 -18.12
C GLN A 320 -26.18 -8.05 -18.63
N VAL A 321 -24.97 -7.56 -18.41
CA VAL A 321 -24.49 -6.30 -18.97
C VAL A 321 -23.72 -6.58 -20.24
N TYR A 322 -23.93 -5.78 -21.27
CA TYR A 322 -23.17 -5.84 -22.52
C TYR A 322 -22.73 -4.44 -22.96
N CYS A 323 -21.69 -4.40 -23.78
CA CYS A 323 -21.14 -3.19 -24.36
C CYS A 323 -21.04 -3.33 -25.89
N LEU A 324 -21.65 -2.41 -26.63
CA LEU A 324 -21.52 -2.34 -28.08
C LEU A 324 -20.73 -1.09 -28.46
N SER A 325 -19.79 -1.22 -29.39
CA SER A 325 -19.01 -0.11 -29.90
C SER A 325 -18.93 -0.15 -31.43
N CYS A 326 -19.05 1.03 -32.05
CA CYS A 326 -18.91 1.20 -33.50
C CYS A 326 -18.41 2.61 -33.81
N HIS A 327 -17.59 2.76 -34.84
CA HIS A 327 -17.24 4.08 -35.36
C HIS A 327 -18.50 4.74 -35.93
N ILE A 328 -18.73 6.02 -35.61
CA ILE A 328 -19.99 6.71 -35.96
C ILE A 328 -20.27 6.72 -37.47
N GLU A 329 -19.23 6.72 -38.28
CA GLU A 329 -19.32 6.71 -39.75
C GLU A 329 -19.81 5.37 -40.31
N ASN A 330 -19.72 4.29 -39.52
CA ASN A 330 -19.99 2.92 -39.96
C ASN A 330 -21.19 2.28 -39.25
N VAL A 331 -21.96 3.01 -38.44
CA VAL A 331 -23.04 2.45 -37.61
C VAL A 331 -24.14 1.72 -38.40
N THR A 332 -24.27 1.99 -39.69
CA THR A 332 -25.21 1.28 -40.60
C THR A 332 -24.65 -0.03 -41.14
N ASP A 333 -23.34 -0.26 -41.05
CA ASP A 333 -22.73 -1.54 -41.37
C ASP A 333 -22.73 -2.43 -40.13
N GLN A 334 -23.61 -3.43 -40.11
CA GLN A 334 -23.69 -4.40 -39.02
C GLN A 334 -22.34 -5.09 -38.74
N ARG A 335 -21.46 -5.22 -39.74
CA ARG A 335 -20.14 -5.81 -39.57
C ARG A 335 -19.15 -4.86 -38.89
N ALA A 336 -19.41 -3.56 -38.81
CA ALA A 336 -18.50 -2.62 -38.16
C ALA A 336 -18.61 -2.62 -36.63
N TRP A 337 -19.70 -3.16 -36.08
CA TRP A 337 -19.89 -3.31 -34.63
C TRP A 337 -18.97 -4.39 -34.04
N ASN A 338 -18.54 -4.19 -32.80
CA ASN A 338 -17.90 -5.27 -32.04
C ASN A 338 -18.85 -6.46 -31.82
N VAL A 339 -18.30 -7.62 -31.50
CA VAL A 339 -19.09 -8.83 -31.24
C VAL A 339 -19.91 -8.64 -29.96
N PRO A 340 -21.26 -8.76 -30.00
CA PRO A 340 -22.08 -8.65 -28.80
C PRO A 340 -21.86 -9.85 -27.88
N VAL A 341 -21.31 -9.61 -26.68
CA VAL A 341 -21.06 -10.63 -25.66
C VAL A 341 -21.39 -10.11 -24.26
N PRO A 342 -21.77 -10.99 -23.31
CA PRO A 342 -21.97 -10.59 -21.92
C PRO A 342 -20.63 -10.20 -21.27
N ILE A 343 -20.62 -9.05 -20.59
CA ILE A 343 -19.47 -8.50 -19.85
C ILE A 343 -19.60 -8.75 -18.34
N ALA A 344 -20.82 -8.73 -17.82
CA ALA A 344 -21.12 -9.07 -16.43
C ALA A 344 -22.47 -9.78 -16.32
N ASN A 345 -22.65 -10.60 -15.28
CA ASN A 345 -23.85 -11.40 -15.05
C ASN A 345 -24.40 -11.15 -13.64
N GLY A 346 -25.70 -11.40 -13.43
CA GLY A 346 -26.35 -11.23 -12.12
C GLY A 346 -26.43 -9.76 -11.67
N VAL A 347 -26.52 -8.84 -12.63
CA VAL A 347 -26.55 -7.40 -12.38
C VAL A 347 -27.99 -6.89 -12.33
N GLU A 348 -28.33 -6.23 -11.24
CA GLU A 348 -29.65 -5.63 -10.99
C GLU A 348 -29.73 -4.21 -11.56
N GLN A 349 -28.68 -3.39 -11.36
CA GLN A 349 -28.60 -2.02 -11.86
C GLN A 349 -27.23 -1.67 -12.42
N ILE A 350 -27.22 -0.73 -13.38
CA ILE A 350 -26.00 -0.19 -13.98
C ILE A 350 -25.99 1.33 -14.02
N SER A 351 -24.80 1.89 -13.85
CA SER A 351 -24.44 3.23 -14.29
C SER A 351 -23.10 3.14 -15.01
N ALA A 352 -22.97 3.75 -16.18
CA ALA A 352 -21.76 3.60 -16.98
C ALA A 352 -21.38 4.91 -17.66
N TYR A 353 -20.09 5.10 -17.88
CA TYR A 353 -19.57 6.17 -18.71
C TYR A 353 -18.33 5.76 -19.48
N VAL A 354 -18.08 6.47 -20.59
CA VAL A 354 -16.79 6.48 -21.28
C VAL A 354 -15.90 7.52 -20.59
N ASN A 355 -14.74 7.10 -20.08
CA ASN A 355 -13.84 7.97 -19.35
C ASN A 355 -13.29 9.05 -20.30
N ARG A 356 -13.32 10.30 -19.86
CA ARG A 356 -12.96 11.45 -20.71
C ARG A 356 -11.46 11.67 -20.81
N ALA A 357 -10.69 11.15 -19.85
CA ALA A 357 -9.24 11.32 -19.81
C ALA A 357 -8.53 10.37 -20.78
N ASP A 358 -8.99 9.12 -20.88
CA ASP A 358 -8.34 8.08 -21.71
C ASP A 358 -9.28 7.40 -22.71
N GLY A 359 -10.60 7.57 -22.59
CA GLY A 359 -11.61 6.92 -23.42
C GLY A 359 -12.08 5.55 -22.90
N GLY A 360 -11.55 5.06 -21.77
CA GLY A 360 -11.81 3.71 -21.27
C GLY A 360 -13.25 3.53 -20.78
N ASN A 361 -13.84 2.36 -21.02
CA ASN A 361 -15.20 2.07 -20.56
C ASN A 361 -15.22 1.85 -19.04
N THR A 362 -16.11 2.52 -18.32
CA THR A 362 -16.32 2.33 -16.88
C THR A 362 -17.77 1.97 -16.61
N ILE A 363 -18.01 0.84 -15.97
CA ILE A 363 -19.34 0.33 -15.64
C ILE A 363 -19.43 0.09 -14.13
N PHE A 364 -20.37 0.75 -13.48
CA PHE A 364 -20.77 0.46 -12.10
C PHE A 364 -21.94 -0.50 -12.14
N THR A 365 -21.85 -1.58 -11.37
CA THR A 365 -22.86 -2.63 -11.29
C THR A 365 -23.28 -2.81 -9.84
N SER A 366 -24.58 -3.02 -9.63
CA SER A 366 -25.09 -3.54 -8.36
C SER A 366 -25.84 -4.83 -8.59
N GLY A 367 -25.66 -5.81 -7.70
CA GLY A 367 -26.35 -7.09 -7.77
C GLY A 367 -25.79 -8.08 -6.74
N GLY A 368 -26.61 -9.02 -6.26
CA GLY A 368 -26.16 -10.08 -5.35
C GLY A 368 -25.53 -9.57 -4.05
N GLY A 369 -25.98 -8.41 -3.57
CA GLY A 369 -25.47 -7.79 -2.34
C GLY A 369 -24.16 -7.00 -2.49
N LYS A 370 -23.69 -6.71 -3.72
CA LYS A 370 -22.44 -5.98 -3.96
C LYS A 370 -22.63 -4.78 -4.89
N LEU A 371 -21.81 -3.74 -4.66
CA LEU A 371 -21.59 -2.63 -5.59
C LEU A 371 -20.15 -2.70 -6.09
N GLY A 372 -19.97 -2.78 -7.41
CA GLY A 372 -18.66 -2.95 -8.04
C GLY A 372 -18.44 -2.00 -9.21
N LYS A 373 -17.18 -1.75 -9.52
CA LYS A 373 -16.71 -1.00 -10.69
C LYS A 373 -16.01 -1.99 -11.63
N ILE A 374 -16.30 -1.92 -12.92
CA ILE A 374 -15.62 -2.70 -13.96
C ILE A 374 -15.08 -1.70 -14.96
N THR A 375 -13.77 -1.71 -15.18
CA THR A 375 -13.11 -0.84 -16.17
C THR A 375 -12.54 -1.67 -17.30
N GLN A 376 -12.73 -1.22 -18.54
CA GLN A 376 -12.01 -1.76 -19.68
C GLN A 376 -10.73 -0.98 -19.88
N ASP A 377 -9.61 -1.69 -20.01
CA ASP A 377 -8.32 -1.08 -20.34
C ASP A 377 -8.15 -0.83 -21.85
N ILE A 378 -7.06 -0.13 -22.21
CA ILE A 378 -6.76 0.18 -23.62
C ILE A 378 -6.47 -1.06 -24.48
N ASN A 379 -6.19 -2.21 -23.85
CA ASN A 379 -5.95 -3.50 -24.48
C ASN A 379 -7.22 -4.37 -24.52
N SER A 380 -8.39 -3.77 -24.23
CA SER A 380 -9.71 -4.38 -24.14
C SER A 380 -9.98 -5.32 -22.97
N LEU A 381 -9.04 -5.52 -22.04
CA LEU A 381 -9.22 -6.36 -20.85
C LEU A 381 -10.14 -5.67 -19.84
N TRP A 382 -11.08 -6.43 -19.28
CA TRP A 382 -11.99 -5.96 -18.24
C TRP A 382 -11.40 -6.26 -16.86
N LYS A 383 -11.34 -5.23 -16.01
CA LYS A 383 -10.82 -5.31 -14.64
C LYS A 383 -11.93 -4.98 -13.64
N PRO A 384 -12.43 -5.96 -12.86
CA PRO A 384 -13.40 -5.70 -11.80
C PRO A 384 -12.70 -5.21 -10.53
N GLN A 385 -13.35 -4.29 -9.82
CA GLN A 385 -12.88 -3.66 -8.58
C GLN A 385 -14.06 -3.53 -7.59
N ASN A 386 -13.82 -3.93 -6.34
CA ASN A 386 -14.74 -3.62 -5.24
C ASN A 386 -14.44 -2.22 -4.70
N LEU A 387 -15.47 -1.42 -4.43
CA LEU A 387 -15.32 -0.12 -3.78
C LEU A 387 -15.12 -0.33 -2.28
N LYS A 388 -14.06 0.28 -1.72
CA LYS A 388 -13.66 0.12 -0.31
C LYS A 388 -13.68 1.47 0.39
N LEU A 389 -14.44 1.60 1.47
CA LEU A 389 -14.44 2.78 2.33
C LEU A 389 -13.57 2.55 3.55
N ALA A 390 -13.08 3.62 4.18
CA ALA A 390 -12.42 3.53 5.47
C ALA A 390 -13.36 2.88 6.51
N PRO A 391 -12.84 2.01 7.38
CA PRO A 391 -13.67 1.33 8.38
C PRO A 391 -14.13 2.30 9.46
N ALA A 392 -15.21 1.95 10.17
CA ALA A 392 -15.69 2.76 11.30
C ALA A 392 -14.71 2.71 12.50
N SER A 393 -13.95 1.63 12.62
CA SER A 393 -12.90 1.44 13.63
C SER A 393 -11.67 0.76 13.06
N THR A 394 -10.48 1.14 13.53
CA THR A 394 -9.20 0.50 13.18
C THR A 394 -9.02 -0.91 13.78
N THR A 395 -9.95 -1.32 14.66
CA THR A 395 -9.97 -2.68 15.25
C THR A 395 -10.83 -3.67 14.46
N GLU A 396 -11.53 -3.19 13.43
CA GLU A 396 -12.26 -4.06 12.51
C GLU A 396 -11.30 -4.93 11.70
N LYS A 397 -11.75 -6.14 11.37
CA LYS A 397 -10.94 -7.10 10.65
C LYS A 397 -10.64 -6.57 9.25
N ALA A 398 -9.35 -6.54 8.88
CA ALA A 398 -8.93 -6.12 7.56
C ALA A 398 -9.51 -7.00 6.44
N LEU A 399 -9.80 -6.38 5.29
CA LEU A 399 -10.14 -7.09 4.06
C LEU A 399 -8.90 -7.76 3.50
N VAL A 400 -9.06 -9.01 3.09
CA VAL A 400 -8.00 -9.83 2.50
C VAL A 400 -8.20 -9.91 0.99
N PHE A 401 -7.14 -9.68 0.22
CA PHE A 401 -7.17 -9.80 -1.23
C PHE A 401 -5.83 -10.35 -1.76
N LYS A 402 -5.82 -10.76 -3.03
CA LYS A 402 -4.60 -11.13 -3.75
C LYS A 402 -4.10 -9.92 -4.51
N SER A 403 -2.79 -9.77 -4.58
CA SER A 403 -2.17 -8.62 -5.24
C SER A 403 -0.84 -8.98 -5.84
N TYR A 404 -0.52 -8.38 -6.96
CA TYR A 404 0.87 -8.17 -7.30
C TYR A 404 1.40 -7.03 -6.45
N THR A 405 2.36 -7.34 -5.58
CA THR A 405 3.09 -6.34 -4.78
C THR A 405 4.47 -6.20 -5.37
N THR A 406 4.82 -4.98 -5.77
CA THR A 406 6.13 -4.60 -6.30
C THR A 406 6.84 -3.73 -5.26
N PHE A 407 7.95 -4.21 -4.74
CA PHE A 407 8.86 -3.45 -3.88
C PHE A 407 9.97 -2.85 -4.73
N ILE A 408 10.06 -1.51 -4.79
CA ILE A 408 11.06 -0.75 -5.54
C ILE A 408 11.99 -0.08 -4.54
N HIS A 409 13.30 -0.22 -4.77
CA HIS A 409 14.33 0.43 -4.00
C HIS A 409 15.18 1.34 -4.88
N VAL A 410 15.37 2.57 -4.41
CA VAL A 410 16.10 3.65 -5.09
C VAL A 410 17.42 3.88 -4.37
N MET A 411 18.51 3.78 -5.13
CA MET A 411 19.86 3.96 -4.62
C MET A 411 20.58 5.09 -5.33
N ASP A 412 21.54 5.71 -4.65
CA ASP A 412 22.55 6.54 -5.30
C ASP A 412 23.68 5.69 -5.91
N GLU A 413 24.66 6.35 -6.51
CA GLU A 413 25.81 5.72 -7.17
C GLU A 413 26.72 4.90 -6.23
N ASN A 414 26.55 5.04 -4.90
CA ASN A 414 27.30 4.32 -3.88
C ASN A 414 26.48 3.18 -3.26
N ASP A 415 25.39 2.74 -3.91
CA ASP A 415 24.45 1.72 -3.42
C ASP A 415 23.74 2.11 -2.10
N LEU A 416 23.74 3.40 -1.72
CA LEU A 416 23.02 3.91 -0.54
C LEU A 416 21.58 4.26 -0.87
N ALA A 417 20.67 4.10 0.10
CA ALA A 417 19.27 4.45 -0.08
C ALA A 417 19.09 5.95 -0.37
N ALA A 418 18.41 6.27 -1.47
CA ALA A 418 18.10 7.63 -1.87
C ALA A 418 16.78 8.07 -1.22
N SER A 419 16.86 8.52 0.04
CA SER A 419 15.72 9.04 0.81
C SER A 419 15.00 10.17 0.06
N GLY A 420 13.66 10.12 0.00
CA GLY A 420 12.85 11.17 -0.61
C GLY A 420 13.04 11.34 -2.11
N ALA A 421 13.65 10.35 -2.79
CA ALA A 421 13.84 10.43 -4.24
C ALA A 421 12.48 10.43 -4.96
N THR A 422 12.23 11.44 -5.77
CA THR A 422 11.02 11.54 -6.58
C THR A 422 11.06 10.53 -7.73
N LEU A 423 10.06 9.67 -7.77
CA LEU A 423 9.83 8.70 -8.84
C LEU A 423 8.59 9.11 -9.64
N LYS A 424 8.70 8.97 -10.95
CA LYS A 424 7.58 9.08 -11.89
C LYS A 424 7.06 7.70 -12.19
N VAL A 425 5.79 7.46 -11.87
CA VAL A 425 5.14 6.15 -12.02
C VAL A 425 3.95 6.30 -12.96
N SER A 426 3.89 5.46 -13.99
CA SER A 426 2.78 5.38 -14.94
C SER A 426 2.46 3.94 -15.34
N THR A 427 1.30 3.77 -15.96
CA THR A 427 0.84 2.52 -16.57
C THR A 427 0.25 2.83 -17.95
N ALA A 428 0.18 1.82 -18.83
CA ALA A 428 -0.40 2.02 -20.16
C ALA A 428 -1.91 2.34 -20.12
N SER A 429 -2.59 1.85 -19.08
CA SER A 429 -4.03 2.01 -18.83
C SER A 429 -4.31 2.46 -17.40
N ARG A 430 -5.53 2.95 -17.17
CA ARG A 430 -5.98 3.31 -15.81
C ARG A 430 -5.93 2.12 -14.87
N THR A 431 -5.04 2.19 -13.88
CA THR A 431 -4.79 1.08 -12.95
C THR A 431 -4.85 1.57 -11.51
N PRO A 432 -5.82 1.10 -10.71
CA PRO A 432 -5.87 1.40 -9.28
C PRO A 432 -4.78 0.62 -8.53
N VAL A 433 -3.98 1.32 -7.73
CA VAL A 433 -2.90 0.75 -6.93
C VAL A 433 -2.82 1.43 -5.57
N TYR A 434 -2.16 0.78 -4.62
CA TYR A 434 -1.74 1.40 -3.36
C TYR A 434 -0.23 1.63 -3.41
N ILE A 435 0.21 2.88 -3.29
CA ILE A 435 1.62 3.26 -3.22
C ILE A 435 1.89 3.81 -1.84
N ASN A 436 2.80 3.15 -1.09
CA ASN A 436 3.16 3.54 0.28
C ASN A 436 1.92 3.78 1.18
N GLY A 437 0.91 2.92 1.06
CA GLY A 437 -0.31 2.95 1.90
C GLY A 437 -1.40 3.93 1.43
N LEU A 438 -1.15 4.71 0.37
CA LEU A 438 -2.14 5.61 -0.23
C LEU A 438 -2.63 5.06 -1.57
N TYR A 439 -3.91 5.25 -1.86
CA TYR A 439 -4.50 4.83 -3.14
C TYR A 439 -4.18 5.82 -4.26
N TYR A 440 -3.89 5.30 -5.45
CA TYR A 440 -3.69 6.05 -6.68
C TYR A 440 -4.36 5.36 -7.85
N VAL A 441 -4.82 6.14 -8.84
CA VAL A 441 -5.19 5.64 -10.16
C VAL A 441 -4.08 6.06 -11.13
N LEU A 442 -3.19 5.13 -11.46
CA LEU A 442 -2.13 5.34 -12.45
C LEU A 442 -2.72 5.39 -13.86
N GLY A 443 -2.07 6.10 -14.77
CA GLY A 443 -2.42 6.12 -16.20
C GLY A 443 -1.22 6.49 -17.05
N GLN A 444 -1.43 6.85 -18.33
CA GLN A 444 -0.35 7.19 -19.26
C GLN A 444 0.44 8.43 -18.84
N SER A 445 -0.25 9.40 -18.21
CA SER A 445 0.39 10.54 -17.57
C SER A 445 1.02 10.08 -16.25
N PRO A 446 2.34 10.18 -16.09
CA PRO A 446 3.00 9.77 -14.86
C PRO A 446 2.61 10.68 -13.69
N ILE A 447 2.46 10.06 -12.52
CA ILE A 447 2.38 10.77 -11.25
C ILE A 447 3.76 10.81 -10.60
N GLU A 448 4.00 11.82 -9.77
CA GLU A 448 5.21 11.93 -8.96
C GLU A 448 4.91 11.41 -7.56
N VAL A 449 5.74 10.47 -7.09
CA VAL A 449 5.67 9.90 -5.75
C VAL A 449 7.08 9.86 -5.17
N GLU A 450 7.24 10.29 -3.92
CA GLU A 450 8.52 10.22 -3.23
C GLU A 450 8.75 8.80 -2.68
N ALA A 451 9.96 8.29 -2.87
CA ALA A 451 10.44 7.15 -2.08
C ALA A 451 10.47 7.54 -0.60
N ASP A 452 10.22 6.57 0.28
CA ASP A 452 10.22 6.81 1.72
C ASP A 452 11.62 7.20 2.25
N SER A 453 11.73 7.48 3.55
CA SER A 453 13.00 7.85 4.19
C SER A 453 14.07 6.75 4.12
N THR A 454 13.69 5.53 3.71
CA THR A 454 14.57 4.38 3.49
C THR A 454 14.83 4.13 2.00
N GLY A 455 14.53 5.10 1.13
CA GLY A 455 14.72 5.00 -0.33
C GLY A 455 13.85 3.93 -0.98
N SER A 456 12.70 3.59 -0.38
CA SER A 456 11.83 2.51 -0.85
C SER A 456 10.45 2.99 -1.28
N MET A 457 9.84 2.31 -2.24
CA MET A 457 8.46 2.52 -2.68
C MET A 457 7.80 1.16 -2.90
N THR A 458 6.66 0.91 -2.25
CA THR A 458 5.87 -0.31 -2.45
C THR A 458 4.62 0.01 -3.24
N VAL A 459 4.41 -0.68 -4.36
CA VAL A 459 3.22 -0.58 -5.22
C VAL A 459 2.41 -1.87 -5.13
N ILE A 460 1.15 -1.79 -4.74
CA ILE A 460 0.26 -2.95 -4.57
C ILE A 460 -0.91 -2.81 -5.56
N GLU A 461 -0.99 -3.71 -6.54
CA GLU A 461 -2.15 -3.84 -7.44
C GLU A 461 -2.99 -5.04 -6.99
N GLU A 462 -4.23 -4.79 -6.56
CA GLU A 462 -5.18 -5.86 -6.29
C GLU A 462 -5.53 -6.60 -7.59
N THR A 463 -5.47 -7.93 -7.56
CA THR A 463 -5.82 -8.75 -8.71
C THR A 463 -6.73 -9.91 -8.29
N PRO A 464 -7.93 -10.04 -8.87
CA PRO A 464 -8.81 -11.19 -8.65
C PRO A 464 -8.42 -12.41 -9.49
N ASN A 465 -7.52 -12.23 -10.48
CA ASN A 465 -7.03 -13.26 -11.39
C ASN A 465 -5.49 -13.30 -11.35
N ILE A 466 -4.85 -13.61 -12.48
CA ILE A 466 -3.38 -13.70 -12.60
C ILE A 466 -2.76 -12.54 -13.40
N ASN A 467 -3.58 -11.58 -13.85
CA ASN A 467 -3.17 -10.41 -14.61
C ASN A 467 -2.79 -9.25 -13.67
N GLY A 468 -1.83 -8.43 -14.10
CA GLY A 468 -1.41 -7.18 -13.47
C GLY A 468 -0.91 -6.22 -14.53
N ALA A 469 -0.87 -4.92 -14.23
CA ALA A 469 -0.39 -3.89 -15.14
C ALA A 469 1.14 -3.79 -15.13
N THR A 470 1.73 -3.65 -16.31
CA THR A 470 3.14 -3.26 -16.43
C THR A 470 3.33 -1.82 -15.93
N LEU A 471 4.20 -1.64 -14.94
CA LEU A 471 4.57 -0.33 -14.38
C LEU A 471 5.72 0.28 -15.19
N ILE A 472 5.67 1.57 -15.45
CA ILE A 472 6.80 2.35 -15.98
C ILE A 472 7.25 3.28 -14.86
N VAL A 473 8.48 3.08 -14.39
CA VAL A 473 9.07 3.85 -13.29
C VAL A 473 10.31 4.58 -13.79
N SER A 474 10.38 5.88 -13.56
CA SER A 474 11.59 6.66 -13.83
C SER A 474 11.97 7.55 -12.67
N THR A 475 13.26 7.86 -12.57
CA THR A 475 13.79 8.79 -11.57
C THR A 475 13.70 10.23 -12.07
N ASP A 476 13.68 11.19 -11.15
CA ASP A 476 13.70 12.61 -11.52
C ASP A 476 14.87 12.94 -12.47
N GLY A 477 14.61 13.80 -13.47
CA GLY A 477 15.52 14.05 -14.60
C GLY A 477 15.51 13.00 -15.73
N GLY A 478 14.76 11.90 -15.60
CA GLY A 478 14.52 10.94 -16.69
C GLY A 478 15.72 10.08 -17.10
N VAL A 479 16.77 10.06 -16.30
CA VAL A 479 18.04 9.38 -16.61
C VAL A 479 17.88 7.85 -16.66
N THR A 480 17.04 7.30 -15.79
CA THR A 480 16.72 5.86 -15.73
C THR A 480 15.21 5.67 -15.89
N THR A 481 14.77 4.90 -16.87
CA THR A 481 13.38 4.45 -17.04
C THR A 481 13.36 2.92 -17.06
N THR A 482 12.53 2.31 -16.23
CA THR A 482 12.41 0.87 -16.06
C THR A 482 10.96 0.44 -16.24
N ALA A 483 10.71 -0.47 -17.18
CA ALA A 483 9.44 -1.17 -17.28
C ALA A 483 9.49 -2.39 -16.35
N ILE A 484 8.56 -2.47 -15.40
CA ILE A 484 8.45 -3.55 -14.43
C ILE A 484 7.19 -4.33 -14.77
N ASN A 485 7.34 -5.60 -15.14
CA ASN A 485 6.22 -6.51 -15.34
C ASN A 485 5.98 -7.33 -14.07
N PRO A 486 4.91 -7.05 -13.31
CA PRO A 486 4.66 -7.75 -12.05
C PRO A 486 4.42 -9.26 -12.20
N MET A 487 3.95 -9.68 -13.37
CA MET A 487 3.54 -11.06 -13.65
C MET A 487 4.73 -11.96 -14.02
N GLU A 488 5.95 -11.43 -14.15
CA GLU A 488 7.06 -12.15 -14.77
C GLU A 488 7.39 -13.47 -14.06
N LYS A 489 7.61 -13.46 -12.75
CA LYS A 489 7.88 -14.67 -11.97
C LYS A 489 6.71 -15.67 -12.01
N SER A 490 5.48 -15.15 -11.91
CA SER A 490 4.25 -15.94 -12.00
C SER A 490 4.15 -16.66 -13.34
N PHE A 491 4.38 -15.94 -14.44
CA PHE A 491 4.34 -16.49 -15.78
C PHE A 491 5.49 -17.47 -16.04
N GLU A 492 6.70 -17.20 -15.55
CA GLU A 492 7.82 -18.14 -15.65
C GLU A 492 7.52 -19.48 -14.96
N LYS A 493 6.83 -19.45 -13.82
CA LYS A 493 6.39 -20.66 -13.11
C LYS A 493 5.30 -21.40 -13.89
N LEU A 494 4.34 -20.69 -14.47
CA LEU A 494 3.28 -21.28 -15.31
C LEU A 494 3.82 -21.81 -16.64
N GLY A 495 4.76 -21.11 -17.27
CA GLY A 495 5.36 -21.46 -18.55
C GLY A 495 6.11 -22.80 -18.52
N LYS A 496 6.51 -23.28 -17.34
CA LYS A 496 7.09 -24.63 -17.12
C LYS A 496 6.04 -25.76 -17.22
N LEU A 497 4.75 -25.43 -17.21
CA LEU A 497 3.64 -26.36 -17.37
C LEU A 497 3.35 -26.63 -18.86
N ASN A 498 4.40 -26.89 -19.62
CA ASN A 498 4.38 -27.10 -21.07
C ASN A 498 4.58 -28.58 -21.47
N SER A 499 4.40 -29.51 -20.53
CA SER A 499 4.39 -30.93 -20.80
C SER A 499 3.34 -31.63 -19.93
N LYS A 500 2.90 -32.81 -20.36
CA LYS A 500 1.97 -33.63 -19.60
C LYS A 500 2.50 -33.97 -18.20
N ASP A 501 3.77 -34.33 -18.10
CA ASP A 501 4.39 -34.73 -16.83
C ASP A 501 4.46 -33.53 -15.87
N SER A 502 4.86 -32.36 -16.35
CA SER A 502 4.91 -31.16 -15.49
C SER A 502 3.51 -30.72 -15.03
N LEU A 503 2.48 -30.89 -15.86
CA LEU A 503 1.08 -30.66 -15.47
C LEU A 503 0.60 -31.64 -14.39
N ARG A 504 1.02 -32.91 -14.44
CA ARG A 504 0.67 -33.94 -13.45
C ARG A 504 1.38 -33.75 -12.13
N ASP A 505 2.65 -33.36 -12.18
CA ASP A 505 3.49 -33.18 -11.00
C ASP A 505 3.21 -31.85 -10.27
N ALA A 506 2.61 -30.89 -10.96
CA ALA A 506 2.23 -29.61 -10.38
C ALA A 506 1.24 -29.78 -9.22
N SER A 507 1.57 -29.18 -8.08
CA SER A 507 0.76 -29.23 -6.87
C SER A 507 0.95 -27.97 -6.02
N PHE A 508 -0.03 -27.68 -5.17
CA PHE A 508 -0.05 -26.50 -4.31
C PHE A 508 -0.60 -26.85 -2.92
N PRO A 509 -0.29 -26.08 -1.87
CA PRO A 509 -0.86 -26.27 -0.53
C PRO A 509 -2.39 -26.14 -0.52
N SER A 510 -3.09 -27.18 -0.04
CA SER A 510 -4.57 -27.21 -0.02
C SER A 510 -5.19 -26.18 0.94
N LYS A 511 -4.43 -25.72 1.93
CA LYS A 511 -4.84 -24.73 2.93
C LYS A 511 -3.69 -23.77 3.17
N THR A 512 -4.00 -22.49 3.17
CA THR A 512 -3.09 -21.41 3.52
C THR A 512 -3.74 -20.51 4.57
N CYS A 513 -2.92 -19.88 5.39
CA CYS A 513 -3.34 -18.93 6.43
C CYS A 513 -2.31 -17.81 6.54
N GLY A 514 -2.77 -16.58 6.75
CA GLY A 514 -1.89 -15.42 6.80
C GLY A 514 -1.08 -15.15 5.53
N GLY A 515 -1.40 -15.76 4.37
CA GLY A 515 -0.54 -15.70 3.17
C GLY A 515 0.58 -16.74 3.14
N GLY A 516 0.50 -17.80 3.96
CA GLY A 516 1.51 -18.85 4.04
C GLY A 516 0.97 -20.19 4.52
N VAL A 517 1.88 -21.06 4.95
CA VAL A 517 1.60 -22.40 5.46
C VAL A 517 2.13 -22.55 6.89
N VAL A 518 1.40 -23.32 7.70
CA VAL A 518 1.78 -23.72 9.07
C VAL A 518 1.77 -25.25 9.12
N GLY A 519 2.79 -25.84 9.72
CA GLY A 519 3.05 -27.27 9.70
C GLY A 519 3.38 -27.79 8.29
N THR A 520 3.28 -29.10 8.10
CA THR A 520 3.39 -29.73 6.78
C THR A 520 2.05 -29.63 6.05
N PRO A 521 1.89 -28.76 5.04
CA PRO A 521 0.62 -28.61 4.36
C PRO A 521 0.31 -29.85 3.53
N LYS A 522 -0.95 -30.31 3.60
CA LYS A 522 -1.46 -31.24 2.57
C LYS A 522 -1.36 -30.54 1.21
N LYS A 523 -0.84 -31.22 0.21
CA LYS A 523 -0.81 -30.73 -1.18
C LYS A 523 -2.01 -31.24 -1.96
N SER A 524 -2.56 -30.38 -2.81
CA SER A 524 -3.52 -30.71 -3.85
C SER A 524 -2.81 -30.71 -5.20
N PRO A 525 -3.08 -31.68 -6.10
CA PRO A 525 -2.61 -31.58 -7.48
C PRO A 525 -3.27 -30.39 -8.17
N LEU A 526 -2.55 -29.74 -9.09
CA LEU A 526 -3.07 -28.65 -9.92
C LEU A 526 -4.13 -29.14 -10.91
N VAL A 527 -3.94 -30.37 -11.40
CA VAL A 527 -4.82 -31.03 -12.37
C VAL A 527 -5.35 -32.33 -11.79
N GLU A 528 -6.64 -32.61 -12.01
CA GLU A 528 -7.25 -33.86 -11.55
C GLU A 528 -6.61 -35.08 -12.19
N SER A 529 -6.37 -36.13 -11.39
CA SER A 529 -5.81 -37.39 -11.88
C SER A 529 -6.65 -38.08 -12.98
N SER A 530 -7.95 -37.77 -13.05
CA SER A 530 -8.90 -38.27 -14.05
C SER A 530 -8.88 -37.54 -15.38
N THR A 531 -8.20 -36.38 -15.51
CA THR A 531 -8.08 -35.65 -16.78
C THR A 531 -7.43 -36.55 -17.83
N LYS A 532 -7.83 -36.50 -19.10
CA LYS A 532 -7.25 -37.37 -20.13
C LYS A 532 -5.90 -36.85 -20.59
N ASP A 533 -4.98 -37.75 -20.90
CA ASP A 533 -3.65 -37.40 -21.42
C ASP A 533 -3.72 -36.55 -22.69
N SER A 534 -4.67 -36.83 -23.59
CA SER A 534 -4.89 -36.03 -24.80
C SER A 534 -5.26 -34.57 -24.52
N ASP A 535 -5.94 -34.29 -23.42
CA ASP A 535 -6.32 -32.93 -23.03
C ASP A 535 -5.12 -32.21 -22.41
N LEU A 536 -4.27 -32.94 -21.67
CA LEU A 536 -3.00 -32.41 -21.17
C LEU A 536 -2.02 -32.08 -22.28
N ASP A 537 -1.92 -32.92 -23.31
CA ASP A 537 -1.04 -32.67 -24.46
C ASP A 537 -1.46 -31.37 -25.18
N LYS A 538 -2.77 -31.10 -25.30
CA LYS A 538 -3.29 -29.84 -25.85
C LYS A 538 -2.96 -28.64 -24.98
N VAL A 539 -3.16 -28.74 -23.67
CA VAL A 539 -2.80 -27.67 -22.72
C VAL A 539 -1.30 -27.39 -22.78
N ALA A 540 -0.47 -28.42 -22.78
CA ALA A 540 0.97 -28.31 -22.90
C ALA A 540 1.39 -27.58 -24.20
N ALA A 541 0.80 -27.93 -25.34
CA ALA A 541 1.06 -27.27 -26.62
C ALA A 541 0.63 -25.80 -26.62
N ASN A 542 -0.55 -25.48 -26.05
CA ASN A 542 -1.02 -24.11 -25.92
C ASN A 542 -0.12 -23.29 -24.98
N MET A 543 0.37 -23.88 -23.88
CA MET A 543 1.34 -23.23 -22.99
C MET A 543 2.70 -22.99 -23.69
N GLU A 544 3.13 -23.90 -24.57
CA GLU A 544 4.30 -23.66 -25.43
C GLU A 544 4.06 -22.48 -26.39
N GLY A 545 2.86 -22.39 -26.97
CA GLY A 545 2.42 -21.25 -27.76
C GLY A 545 2.45 -19.94 -26.98
N LEU A 546 1.92 -19.92 -25.75
CA LEU A 546 1.96 -18.74 -24.89
C LEU A 546 3.39 -18.35 -24.50
N ASN A 547 4.28 -19.31 -24.22
CA ASN A 547 5.69 -18.99 -23.95
C ASN A 547 6.35 -18.26 -25.13
N LYS A 548 6.07 -18.71 -26.36
CA LYS A 548 6.57 -18.06 -27.57
C LYS A 548 5.91 -16.69 -27.79
N ALA A 549 4.61 -16.57 -27.54
CA ALA A 549 3.90 -15.30 -27.60
C ALA A 549 4.47 -14.28 -26.59
N TYR A 550 4.71 -14.72 -25.36
CA TYR A 550 5.28 -13.90 -24.28
C TYR A 550 6.68 -13.39 -24.63
N ALA A 551 7.55 -14.26 -25.17
CA ALA A 551 8.87 -13.87 -25.64
C ALA A 551 8.80 -12.88 -26.82
N HIS A 552 7.82 -13.06 -27.70
CA HIS A 552 7.59 -12.18 -28.85
C HIS A 552 7.15 -10.77 -28.42
N VAL A 553 6.14 -10.65 -27.56
CA VAL A 553 5.63 -9.33 -27.10
C VAL A 553 6.64 -8.57 -26.24
N LYS A 554 7.54 -9.29 -25.53
CA LYS A 554 8.65 -8.66 -24.78
C LYS A 554 9.70 -7.99 -25.66
N THR A 555 9.91 -8.50 -26.87
CA THR A 555 11.01 -8.07 -27.76
C THR A 555 10.53 -7.14 -28.89
N THR A 556 9.23 -7.13 -29.16
CA THR A 556 8.63 -6.38 -30.26
C THR A 556 8.00 -5.10 -29.70
N LYS A 557 8.27 -3.94 -30.30
CA LYS A 557 7.53 -2.71 -29.95
C LYS A 557 6.06 -2.92 -30.32
N PRO A 558 5.09 -2.49 -29.48
CA PRO A 558 3.68 -2.60 -29.81
C PRO A 558 3.43 -1.98 -31.19
N ALA A 559 2.76 -2.70 -32.09
CA ALA A 559 2.20 -2.07 -33.28
C ALA A 559 1.27 -0.94 -32.80
N GLY A 560 1.41 0.25 -33.37
CA GLY A 560 0.80 1.48 -32.84
C GLY A 560 -0.65 1.31 -32.36
N GLN A 561 -0.93 1.88 -31.19
CA GLN A 561 -2.24 1.93 -30.51
C GLN A 561 -3.39 2.07 -31.51
N LYS A 562 -4.26 1.07 -31.58
CA LYS A 562 -5.59 1.26 -32.15
C LYS A 562 -6.48 1.83 -31.05
N LEU A 563 -7.08 2.99 -31.35
CA LEU A 563 -8.14 3.61 -30.56
C LEU A 563 -9.24 2.62 -30.22
N HIS A 564 -9.90 2.87 -29.09
CA HIS A 564 -10.98 2.06 -28.52
C HIS A 564 -11.98 1.53 -29.55
N GLY A 565 -12.36 0.27 -29.36
CA GLY A 565 -13.32 -0.44 -30.19
C GLY A 565 -12.65 -1.49 -31.06
N ASN A 566 -12.86 -2.75 -30.68
CA ASN A 566 -12.61 -3.89 -31.56
C ASN A 566 -13.61 -3.85 -32.72
N LEU A 567 -13.37 -2.98 -33.70
CA LEU A 567 -14.11 -2.95 -34.95
C LEU A 567 -13.82 -4.28 -35.65
N ARG A 568 -14.88 -5.03 -35.98
CA ARG A 568 -14.76 -6.31 -36.68
C ARG A 568 -14.02 -6.07 -38.00
N ALA A 569 -12.77 -6.50 -38.10
CA ALA A 569 -12.09 -6.60 -39.39
C ALA A 569 -12.32 -8.02 -39.92
N THR A 570 -13.25 -8.19 -40.87
CA THR A 570 -13.26 -9.39 -41.71
C THR A 570 -12.03 -9.31 -42.61
N SER A 571 -10.99 -10.09 -42.33
CA SER A 571 -9.85 -10.21 -43.24
C SER A 571 -10.26 -11.08 -44.42
N SER A 572 -10.17 -10.55 -45.64
CA SER A 572 -10.45 -11.28 -46.88
C SER A 572 -9.32 -12.23 -47.30
N GLY A 573 -8.66 -12.92 -46.35
CA GLY A 573 -7.52 -13.79 -46.63
C GLY A 573 -7.57 -15.11 -45.85
N ASP A 574 -7.21 -16.20 -46.54
CA ASP A 574 -6.93 -17.63 -46.23
C ASP A 574 -7.50 -18.37 -45.00
N PHE A 575 -8.06 -17.67 -44.02
CA PHE A 575 -8.92 -18.23 -43.00
C PHE A 575 -10.36 -17.89 -43.38
N GLY A 576 -11.12 -18.84 -43.91
CA GLY A 576 -12.56 -18.63 -44.16
C GLY A 576 -13.28 -18.05 -42.94
N ASP A 577 -14.28 -17.19 -43.19
CA ASP A 577 -15.27 -16.61 -42.27
C ASP A 577 -14.97 -16.61 -40.75
N ASN A 578 -13.78 -16.19 -40.31
CA ASN A 578 -13.43 -16.09 -38.89
C ASN A 578 -13.66 -14.68 -38.31
N ILE A 579 -13.99 -14.61 -37.02
CA ILE A 579 -14.45 -13.38 -36.36
C ILE A 579 -13.36 -12.83 -35.45
N LEU A 580 -12.84 -11.64 -35.77
CA LEU A 580 -11.94 -10.90 -34.87
C LEU A 580 -12.75 -10.32 -33.70
N ILE A 581 -12.32 -10.60 -32.48
CA ILE A 581 -12.92 -10.12 -31.22
C ILE A 581 -11.83 -9.55 -30.30
N GLY A 582 -12.22 -8.62 -29.43
CA GLY A 582 -11.37 -8.18 -28.32
C GLY A 582 -11.05 -9.32 -27.38
N ILE A 583 -9.79 -9.40 -26.95
CA ILE A 583 -9.38 -10.47 -26.04
C ILE A 583 -10.15 -10.41 -24.72
N GLY A 584 -10.36 -9.21 -24.16
CA GLY A 584 -11.11 -9.07 -22.91
C GLY A 584 -12.61 -9.30 -23.06
N ASP A 585 -13.21 -8.92 -24.20
CA ASP A 585 -14.61 -9.25 -24.52
C ASP A 585 -14.79 -10.77 -24.60
N LEU A 586 -13.87 -11.46 -25.29
CA LEU A 586 -13.85 -12.92 -25.39
C LEU A 586 -13.71 -13.60 -24.01
N PHE A 587 -12.82 -13.08 -23.16
CA PHE A 587 -12.62 -13.62 -21.81
C PHE A 587 -13.83 -13.38 -20.90
N SER A 588 -14.44 -12.19 -20.97
CA SER A 588 -15.69 -11.92 -20.24
C SER A 588 -16.82 -12.83 -20.70
N TRP A 589 -16.86 -13.17 -22.00
CA TRP A 589 -17.81 -14.16 -22.52
C TRP A 589 -17.56 -15.54 -21.92
N PHE A 590 -16.31 -15.98 -21.80
CA PHE A 590 -15.99 -17.24 -21.14
C PHE A 590 -16.40 -17.27 -19.66
N GLU A 591 -16.35 -16.14 -18.94
CA GLU A 591 -16.84 -16.05 -17.55
C GLU A 591 -18.35 -16.31 -17.43
N SER A 592 -19.13 -16.14 -18.51
CA SER A 592 -20.55 -16.53 -18.53
C SER A 592 -20.78 -18.05 -18.52
N GLY A 593 -19.71 -18.86 -18.68
CA GLY A 593 -19.77 -20.32 -18.68
C GLY A 593 -19.98 -20.94 -20.06
N VAL A 594 -19.73 -20.20 -21.15
CA VAL A 594 -19.82 -20.73 -22.51
C VAL A 594 -18.73 -21.79 -22.77
N GLU A 595 -19.10 -22.91 -23.39
CA GLU A 595 -18.14 -23.97 -23.74
C GLU A 595 -17.35 -23.58 -25.00
N ALA A 596 -16.02 -23.72 -24.93
CA ALA A 596 -15.12 -23.37 -26.02
C ALA A 596 -13.96 -24.35 -26.14
N VAL A 597 -13.50 -24.57 -27.38
CA VAL A 597 -12.20 -25.21 -27.65
C VAL A 597 -11.19 -24.11 -27.97
N VAL A 598 -10.07 -24.07 -27.25
CA VAL A 598 -9.08 -22.99 -27.33
C VAL A 598 -7.74 -23.45 -27.89
N GLU A 599 -7.14 -22.61 -28.73
CA GLU A 599 -5.84 -22.86 -29.36
C GLU A 599 -5.00 -21.58 -29.42
N VAL A 600 -3.68 -21.70 -29.29
CA VAL A 600 -2.73 -20.58 -29.42
C VAL A 600 -1.84 -20.82 -30.63
N ILE A 601 -1.95 -19.97 -31.66
CA ILE A 601 -1.26 -20.17 -32.93
C ILE A 601 -0.53 -18.91 -33.39
N TRP A 602 0.61 -19.10 -34.07
CA TRP A 602 1.28 -18.05 -34.82
C TRP A 602 0.58 -17.86 -36.16
N HIS A 603 0.32 -16.62 -36.55
CA HIS A 603 -0.31 -16.28 -37.80
C HIS A 603 0.61 -15.44 -38.69
N GLU A 604 1.09 -16.05 -39.78
CA GLU A 604 2.07 -15.44 -40.68
C GLU A 604 1.56 -14.15 -41.34
N ALA A 605 0.30 -14.08 -41.78
CA ALA A 605 -0.16 -12.89 -42.50
C ALA A 605 -0.31 -11.65 -41.60
N THR A 606 -0.56 -11.84 -40.29
CA THR A 606 -0.58 -10.73 -39.33
C THR A 606 0.74 -10.57 -38.58
N GLN A 607 1.69 -11.49 -38.75
CA GLN A 607 2.94 -11.56 -37.97
C GLN A 607 2.68 -11.43 -36.46
N ALA A 608 1.69 -12.17 -35.95
CA ALA A 608 1.27 -12.08 -34.56
C ALA A 608 0.77 -13.42 -34.03
N TRP A 609 0.80 -13.60 -32.71
CA TRP A 609 0.17 -14.71 -32.02
C TRP A 609 -1.32 -14.43 -31.83
N HIS A 610 -2.16 -15.45 -32.05
CA HIS A 610 -3.61 -15.37 -31.90
C HIS A 610 -4.08 -16.41 -30.88
N PHE A 611 -5.03 -15.98 -30.05
CA PHE A 611 -5.86 -16.84 -29.23
C PHE A 611 -7.13 -17.17 -30.02
N ILE A 612 -7.33 -18.44 -30.34
CA ILE A 612 -8.45 -18.94 -31.12
C ILE A 612 -9.44 -19.64 -30.18
N ALA A 613 -10.72 -19.34 -30.34
CA ALA A 613 -11.81 -19.96 -29.61
C ALA A 613 -12.88 -20.45 -30.58
N THR A 614 -13.16 -21.75 -30.56
CA THR A 614 -14.29 -22.32 -31.31
C THR A 614 -15.49 -22.46 -30.37
N ILE A 615 -16.53 -21.68 -30.62
CA ILE A 615 -17.76 -21.61 -29.81
C ILE A 615 -18.94 -21.91 -30.72
N ALA A 616 -19.72 -22.93 -30.39
CA ALA A 616 -20.90 -23.35 -31.17
C ALA A 616 -20.64 -23.57 -32.69
N GLY A 617 -19.41 -23.88 -33.08
CA GLY A 617 -18.99 -24.10 -34.47
C GLY A 617 -18.39 -22.87 -35.16
N ASP A 618 -18.53 -21.68 -34.58
CA ASP A 618 -17.91 -20.45 -35.07
C ASP A 618 -16.51 -20.26 -34.49
N ILE A 619 -15.61 -19.69 -35.29
CA ILE A 619 -14.21 -19.44 -34.91
C ILE A 619 -14.01 -17.96 -34.60
N TYR A 620 -13.73 -17.68 -33.34
CA TYR A 620 -13.35 -16.37 -32.83
C TYR A 620 -11.83 -16.31 -32.66
N ARG A 621 -11.23 -15.18 -33.04
CA ARG A 621 -9.79 -14.94 -32.86
C ARG A 621 -9.57 -13.61 -32.14
N ALA A 622 -8.59 -13.60 -31.25
CA ALA A 622 -8.11 -12.40 -30.58
C ALA A 622 -6.58 -12.36 -30.64
N ILE A 623 -6.01 -11.16 -30.82
CA ILE A 623 -4.55 -11.00 -30.96
C ILE A 623 -3.91 -10.94 -29.57
N LEU A 624 -2.78 -11.62 -29.39
CA LEU A 624 -1.96 -11.58 -28.18
C LEU A 624 -0.80 -10.61 -28.40
N ASP A 625 -1.08 -9.31 -28.33
CA ASP A 625 -0.14 -8.22 -28.64
C ASP A 625 0.50 -7.55 -27.40
N THR A 626 0.04 -7.93 -26.21
CA THR A 626 0.56 -7.42 -24.93
C THR A 626 0.89 -8.54 -23.97
N VAL A 627 1.78 -8.25 -23.01
CA VAL A 627 2.14 -9.16 -21.92
C VAL A 627 0.89 -9.53 -21.11
N GLU A 628 0.05 -8.53 -20.83
CA GLU A 628 -1.20 -8.66 -20.11
C GLU A 628 -2.16 -9.65 -20.81
N ALA A 629 -2.35 -9.52 -22.12
CA ALA A 629 -3.19 -10.44 -22.90
C ALA A 629 -2.67 -11.88 -22.88
N VAL A 630 -1.35 -12.08 -23.01
CA VAL A 630 -0.72 -13.40 -22.97
C VAL A 630 -0.89 -14.06 -21.60
N VAL A 631 -0.68 -13.32 -20.51
CA VAL A 631 -0.83 -13.86 -19.15
C VAL A 631 -2.30 -14.17 -18.85
N ALA A 632 -3.23 -13.30 -19.23
CA ALA A 632 -4.67 -13.52 -19.03
C ALA A 632 -5.19 -14.76 -19.79
N ALA A 633 -4.60 -15.11 -20.94
CA ALA A 633 -4.96 -16.30 -21.70
C ALA A 633 -4.69 -17.63 -20.96
N VAL A 634 -3.78 -17.65 -19.98
CA VAL A 634 -3.44 -18.87 -19.24
C VAL A 634 -4.65 -19.42 -18.49
N GLU A 635 -5.48 -18.55 -17.91
CA GLU A 635 -6.71 -18.95 -17.21
C GLU A 635 -7.60 -19.84 -18.07
N TRP A 636 -7.81 -19.44 -19.33
CA TRP A 636 -8.73 -20.11 -20.24
C TRP A 636 -8.15 -21.40 -20.81
N ILE A 637 -6.82 -21.49 -20.96
CA ILE A 637 -6.16 -22.75 -21.32
C ILE A 637 -6.37 -23.81 -20.22
N PHE A 638 -6.22 -23.44 -18.95
CA PHE A 638 -6.42 -24.36 -17.82
C PHE A 638 -7.90 -24.65 -17.56
N ASN A 639 -8.80 -23.71 -17.87
CA ASN A 639 -10.25 -23.94 -17.78
C ASN A 639 -10.71 -25.06 -18.74
N ALA A 640 -10.05 -25.24 -19.89
CA ALA A 640 -10.35 -26.34 -20.81
C ALA A 640 -10.19 -27.74 -20.18
N ILE A 641 -9.37 -27.87 -19.13
CA ILE A 641 -9.22 -29.09 -18.32
C ILE A 641 -9.86 -28.97 -16.93
N LYS A 642 -10.76 -27.99 -16.76
CA LYS A 642 -11.54 -27.71 -15.53
C LYS A 642 -10.69 -27.33 -14.31
N THR A 643 -9.46 -26.88 -14.52
CA THR A 643 -8.66 -26.31 -13.43
C THR A 643 -9.15 -24.89 -13.14
N ALA A 644 -9.67 -24.67 -11.93
CA ALA A 644 -10.17 -23.37 -11.50
C ALA A 644 -9.04 -22.33 -11.36
N ILE A 645 -9.33 -21.07 -11.70
CA ILE A 645 -8.37 -19.94 -11.55
C ILE A 645 -7.79 -19.82 -10.14
N LYS A 646 -8.59 -20.12 -9.11
CA LYS A 646 -8.13 -20.14 -7.71
C LYS A 646 -6.97 -21.13 -7.49
N ALA A 647 -6.99 -22.30 -8.13
CA ALA A 647 -5.90 -23.27 -8.03
C ALA A 647 -4.63 -22.78 -8.72
N ILE A 648 -4.76 -22.06 -9.84
CA ILE A 648 -3.65 -21.42 -10.55
C ILE A 648 -3.00 -20.34 -9.67
N ILE A 649 -3.82 -19.46 -9.08
CA ILE A 649 -3.37 -18.44 -8.11
C ILE A 649 -2.63 -19.10 -6.94
N GLN A 650 -3.20 -20.14 -6.34
CA GLN A 650 -2.57 -20.88 -5.23
C GLN A 650 -1.26 -21.58 -5.63
N PHE A 651 -1.15 -21.98 -6.89
CA PHE A 651 0.07 -22.58 -7.41
C PHE A 651 1.19 -21.57 -7.58
N ILE A 652 0.89 -20.34 -8.01
CA ILE A 652 1.91 -19.33 -8.32
C ILE A 652 2.19 -18.34 -7.19
N GLU A 653 1.27 -18.17 -6.24
CA GLU A 653 1.44 -17.23 -5.14
C GLU A 653 2.68 -17.56 -4.31
N PHE A 654 3.34 -16.50 -3.83
CA PHE A 654 4.35 -16.63 -2.80
C PHE A 654 3.68 -16.96 -1.47
N LEU A 655 4.27 -17.90 -0.73
CA LEU A 655 3.74 -18.39 0.54
C LEU A 655 4.81 -18.33 1.61
N PHE A 656 4.47 -17.70 2.74
CA PHE A 656 5.33 -17.74 3.92
C PHE A 656 5.41 -19.15 4.51
N GLU A 657 6.60 -19.58 4.88
CA GLU A 657 6.80 -20.78 5.70
C GLU A 657 6.84 -20.36 7.18
N TRP A 658 5.64 -20.22 7.77
CA TRP A 658 5.47 -19.58 9.08
C TRP A 658 6.19 -20.29 10.22
N ASP A 659 6.41 -21.61 10.14
CA ASP A 659 7.15 -22.34 11.18
C ASP A 659 8.62 -21.91 11.24
N ASP A 660 9.25 -21.69 10.08
CA ASP A 660 10.64 -21.24 9.98
C ASP A 660 10.81 -19.81 10.49
N ILE A 661 9.88 -18.94 10.12
CA ILE A 661 9.81 -17.56 10.58
C ILE A 661 9.57 -17.54 12.09
N LYS A 662 8.66 -18.36 12.61
CA LYS A 662 8.37 -18.46 14.04
C LYS A 662 9.57 -18.94 14.84
N ARG A 663 10.34 -19.92 14.35
CA ARG A 663 11.59 -20.36 15.01
C ARG A 663 12.61 -19.22 15.05
N THR A 664 12.80 -18.53 13.94
CA THR A 664 13.68 -17.35 13.87
C THR A 664 13.23 -16.27 14.85
N LYS A 665 11.94 -15.92 14.86
CA LYS A 665 11.34 -14.98 15.81
C LYS A 665 11.59 -15.40 17.26
N ASN A 666 11.42 -16.69 17.57
CA ASN A 666 11.59 -17.18 18.95
C ASN A 666 13.04 -17.11 19.41
N VAL A 667 14.01 -17.42 18.53
CA VAL A 667 15.44 -17.24 18.81
C VAL A 667 15.73 -15.76 19.09
N LEU A 668 15.31 -14.86 18.19
CA LEU A 668 15.53 -13.41 18.35
C LEU A 668 14.86 -12.85 19.61
N TYR A 669 13.64 -13.30 19.91
CA TYR A 669 12.90 -12.91 21.10
C TYR A 669 13.62 -13.35 22.37
N ASN A 670 14.05 -14.62 22.45
CA ASN A 670 14.73 -15.11 23.65
C ASN A 670 16.11 -14.45 23.83
N ILE A 671 16.90 -14.33 22.75
CA ILE A 671 18.19 -13.63 22.77
C ILE A 671 18.02 -12.20 23.30
N SER A 672 17.06 -11.44 22.74
CA SER A 672 16.82 -10.06 23.17
C SER A 672 16.39 -10.02 24.63
N LYS A 673 15.43 -10.85 25.02
CA LYS A 673 14.90 -10.90 26.39
C LYS A 673 15.97 -11.24 27.43
N GLN A 674 16.77 -12.28 27.18
CA GLN A 674 17.84 -12.69 28.10
C GLN A 674 18.96 -11.65 28.16
N PHE A 675 19.31 -11.04 27.03
CA PHE A 675 20.27 -9.94 27.00
C PHE A 675 19.78 -8.76 27.86
N PHE A 676 18.51 -8.38 27.75
CA PHE A 676 17.94 -7.29 28.55
C PHE A 676 17.99 -7.56 30.05
N GLN A 677 17.59 -8.77 30.45
CA GLN A 677 17.64 -9.18 31.86
C GLN A 677 19.09 -9.14 32.36
N HIS A 678 20.05 -9.63 31.57
CA HIS A 678 21.46 -9.54 31.89
C HIS A 678 21.95 -8.09 32.05
N GLN A 679 21.53 -7.16 31.18
CA GLN A 679 21.89 -5.75 31.33
C GLN A 679 21.36 -5.17 32.66
N ILE A 680 20.13 -5.52 33.04
CA ILE A 680 19.53 -5.08 34.30
C ILE A 680 20.30 -5.62 35.51
N ASP A 681 20.61 -6.92 35.50
CA ASP A 681 21.35 -7.56 36.59
C ASP A 681 22.78 -6.99 36.73
N SER A 682 23.29 -6.37 35.67
CA SER A 682 24.65 -5.82 35.55
C SER A 682 24.80 -4.35 35.96
N ILE A 683 23.71 -3.63 36.31
CA ILE A 683 23.75 -2.19 36.60
C ILE A 683 24.68 -1.86 37.78
N GLY A 684 24.67 -2.69 38.84
CA GLY A 684 25.56 -2.49 39.99
C GLY A 684 27.05 -2.64 39.65
N ASP A 685 27.37 -3.61 38.81
CA ASP A 685 28.73 -3.82 38.32
C ASP A 685 29.17 -2.67 37.40
N ALA A 686 28.25 -2.13 36.58
CA ALA A 686 28.52 -0.98 35.73
C ALA A 686 28.93 0.24 36.55
N LYS A 687 28.23 0.53 37.65
CA LYS A 687 28.56 1.65 38.56
C LYS A 687 29.99 1.53 39.12
N SER A 688 30.33 0.36 39.65
CA SER A 688 31.69 0.09 40.13
C SER A 688 32.73 0.17 39.00
N THR A 689 32.35 -0.15 37.76
CA THR A 689 33.25 -0.10 36.60
C THR A 689 33.54 1.34 36.19
N PHE A 690 32.53 2.20 36.09
CA PHE A 690 32.73 3.63 35.75
C PHE A 690 33.62 4.33 36.77
N ASN A 691 33.29 4.21 38.07
CA ASN A 691 33.96 4.97 39.14
C ASN A 691 35.43 4.57 39.34
N ASN A 692 35.83 3.36 38.95
CA ASN A 692 37.20 2.88 39.15
C ASN A 692 38.09 2.97 37.90
N LYS A 693 37.53 3.29 36.73
CA LYS A 693 38.23 3.15 35.44
C LYS A 693 38.29 4.41 34.60
N ILE A 694 37.47 5.43 34.88
CA ILE A 694 37.39 6.65 34.05
C ILE A 694 38.71 7.44 34.02
N GLU A 695 39.43 7.54 35.15
CA GLU A 695 40.74 8.20 35.25
C GLU A 695 41.80 7.55 34.34
N TYR A 696 41.73 6.23 34.15
CA TYR A 696 42.63 5.51 33.25
C TYR A 696 42.35 5.82 31.77
N VAL A 697 41.07 6.03 31.42
CA VAL A 697 40.69 6.45 30.06
C VAL A 697 41.23 7.83 29.75
N GLU A 698 41.10 8.77 30.68
CA GLU A 698 41.66 10.12 30.53
C GLU A 698 43.17 10.11 30.30
N ALA A 699 43.90 9.25 31.02
CA ALA A 699 45.33 9.08 30.81
C ALA A 699 45.65 8.51 29.41
N SER A 700 44.85 7.55 28.93
CA SER A 700 45.06 6.88 27.63
C SER A 700 44.76 7.77 26.42
N LEU A 701 43.80 8.70 26.53
CA LEU A 701 43.39 9.58 25.42
C LEU A 701 44.55 10.45 24.88
N ASN A 702 45.44 10.90 25.76
CA ASN A 702 46.59 11.73 25.37
C ASN A 702 47.59 10.97 24.47
N GLU A 703 47.60 9.63 24.53
CA GLU A 703 48.49 8.81 23.71
C GLU A 703 47.97 8.60 22.28
N TRP A 704 46.68 8.90 22.02
CA TRP A 704 46.03 8.57 20.74
C TRP A 704 46.06 9.71 19.73
N ALA A 705 46.40 10.93 20.15
CA ALA A 705 46.48 12.10 19.28
C ALA A 705 47.52 11.94 18.15
N ASP A 706 48.57 11.14 18.39
CA ASP A 706 49.69 10.91 17.45
C ASP A 706 49.67 9.51 16.80
N VAL A 707 48.59 8.74 16.91
CA VAL A 707 48.50 7.40 16.32
C VAL A 707 48.42 7.48 14.78
N ASP A 708 49.22 6.67 14.11
CA ASP A 708 49.10 6.42 12.66
C ASP A 708 47.98 5.40 12.40
N TRP A 709 46.90 5.88 11.76
CA TRP A 709 45.72 5.07 11.43
C TRP A 709 45.84 4.36 10.09
N SER A 710 46.86 4.66 9.27
CA SER A 710 47.05 4.06 7.96
C SER A 710 47.12 2.51 7.95
N PRO A 711 47.60 1.81 9.01
CA PRO A 711 47.57 0.35 9.06
C PRO A 711 46.17 -0.27 9.00
N LEU A 712 45.11 0.48 9.33
CA LEU A 712 43.72 0.01 9.25
C LEU A 712 43.23 -0.18 7.80
N GLY A 713 43.99 0.29 6.81
CA GLY A 713 43.75 0.04 5.39
C GLY A 713 42.70 0.97 4.76
N ASP A 714 42.26 0.62 3.56
CA ASP A 714 41.41 1.47 2.71
C ASP A 714 40.04 1.79 3.32
N THR A 715 39.57 1.01 4.30
CA THR A 715 38.29 1.24 4.99
C THR A 715 38.29 2.56 5.74
N VAL A 716 39.42 2.95 6.35
CA VAL A 716 39.48 4.18 7.15
C VAL A 716 39.80 5.42 6.34
N SER A 717 40.40 5.25 5.15
CA SER A 717 40.77 6.35 4.24
C SER A 717 39.62 6.86 3.37
N LYS A 718 38.42 6.27 3.53
CA LYS A 718 37.20 6.62 2.81
C LYS A 718 36.08 7.00 3.79
N PRO A 719 35.00 7.65 3.32
CA PRO A 719 33.81 7.87 4.14
C PRO A 719 33.17 6.56 4.59
N ALA A 720 32.53 6.56 5.77
CA ALA A 720 31.90 5.36 6.35
C ALA A 720 30.89 4.69 5.42
N SER A 721 30.18 5.48 4.62
CA SER A 721 29.24 5.00 3.60
C SER A 721 29.87 4.09 2.55
N SER A 722 31.17 4.22 2.27
CA SER A 722 31.88 3.38 1.27
C SER A 722 31.99 1.90 1.65
N SER A 723 31.90 1.60 2.94
CA SER A 723 31.94 0.24 3.47
C SER A 723 30.56 -0.29 3.84
N SER A 724 29.53 0.57 3.77
CA SER A 724 28.14 0.18 3.98
C SER A 724 27.65 -0.67 2.82
N LYS A 725 26.80 -1.66 3.11
CA LYS A 725 26.00 -2.36 2.08
C LYS A 725 24.61 -1.75 1.98
N SER A 726 23.93 -2.05 0.88
CA SER A 726 22.51 -1.70 0.73
C SER A 726 21.65 -2.54 1.66
N ASN A 727 20.74 -1.89 2.38
CA ASN A 727 19.92 -2.53 3.40
C ASN A 727 18.70 -3.28 2.84
N SER A 728 18.43 -3.06 1.56
CA SER A 728 17.14 -3.32 0.92
C SER A 728 17.31 -3.91 -0.48
N LYS A 729 18.52 -3.88 -1.08
CA LYS A 729 18.80 -4.45 -2.41
C LYS A 729 18.39 -5.91 -2.58
N ASN A 730 18.43 -6.70 -1.50
CA ASN A 730 18.05 -8.12 -1.50
C ASN A 730 16.70 -8.38 -0.83
N GLN A 731 15.99 -7.33 -0.38
CA GLN A 731 14.67 -7.49 0.21
C GLN A 731 13.63 -7.71 -0.89
N THR A 732 12.62 -8.53 -0.59
CA THR A 732 11.53 -8.87 -1.50
C THR A 732 10.22 -8.26 -1.05
N SER A 733 9.21 -8.31 -1.92
CA SER A 733 7.86 -7.90 -1.56
C SER A 733 7.32 -8.69 -0.36
N GLY A 734 7.55 -10.01 -0.31
CA GLY A 734 7.21 -10.85 0.83
C GLY A 734 8.01 -10.51 2.10
N SER A 735 9.33 -10.30 2.01
CA SER A 735 10.16 -10.02 3.19
C SER A 735 9.83 -8.66 3.82
N GLN A 736 9.33 -7.69 3.05
CA GLN A 736 8.95 -6.36 3.52
C GLN A 736 7.47 -6.23 3.93
N LEU A 737 6.65 -7.28 3.80
CA LEU A 737 5.20 -7.18 4.00
C LEU A 737 4.82 -6.64 5.41
N LEU A 738 5.40 -7.18 6.48
CA LEU A 738 5.10 -6.70 7.84
C LEU A 738 5.68 -5.30 8.09
N ALA A 739 6.87 -5.00 7.56
CA ALA A 739 7.48 -3.68 7.70
C ALA A 739 6.65 -2.61 6.98
N HIS A 740 6.16 -2.90 5.78
CA HIS A 740 5.27 -2.04 5.01
C HIS A 740 3.96 -1.77 5.75
N HIS A 741 3.28 -2.82 6.24
CA HIS A 741 2.05 -2.64 7.01
C HIS A 741 2.30 -1.89 8.32
N TYR A 742 3.44 -2.10 8.97
CA TYR A 742 3.81 -1.35 10.17
C TYR A 742 3.95 0.14 9.84
N LYS A 743 4.77 0.50 8.84
CA LYS A 743 4.98 1.90 8.41
C LYS A 743 3.66 2.63 8.15
N ASN A 744 2.71 1.97 7.50
CA ASN A 744 1.43 2.57 7.10
C ASN A 744 0.34 2.54 8.18
N ASN A 745 0.52 1.76 9.26
CA ASN A 745 -0.48 1.62 10.33
C ASN A 745 0.05 1.96 11.73
N ALA A 746 1.30 2.42 11.85
CA ALA A 746 1.95 2.70 13.13
C ALA A 746 1.23 3.79 13.96
N ASN A 747 0.54 4.73 13.31
CA ASN A 747 -0.26 5.76 13.98
C ASN A 747 -1.57 5.22 14.59
N SER A 748 -1.96 3.99 14.28
CA SER A 748 -3.21 3.35 14.70
C SER A 748 -3.01 2.24 15.75
N VAL A 749 -1.81 2.16 16.34
CA VAL A 749 -1.48 1.18 17.40
C VAL A 749 -2.28 1.49 18.67
N SER A 750 -2.85 0.46 19.30
CA SER A 750 -3.56 0.57 20.57
C SER A 750 -3.05 -0.43 21.61
N VAL A 751 -3.05 -0.02 22.89
CA VAL A 751 -2.68 -0.89 24.02
C VAL A 751 -3.96 -1.58 24.53
N VAL A 752 -3.99 -2.91 24.46
CA VAL A 752 -5.18 -3.72 24.80
C VAL A 752 -5.16 -4.19 26.24
N ALA A 753 -3.97 -4.44 26.80
CA ALA A 753 -3.80 -4.76 28.22
C ALA A 753 -2.40 -4.39 28.72
N ASP A 754 -2.34 -3.80 29.92
CA ASP A 754 -1.08 -3.61 30.64
C ASP A 754 -0.67 -4.90 31.36
N SER A 755 0.64 -5.15 31.46
CA SER A 755 1.17 -6.20 32.33
C SER A 755 1.04 -5.78 33.81
N PRO A 756 0.45 -6.60 34.70
CA PRO A 756 0.31 -6.27 36.11
C PRO A 756 1.68 -6.22 36.78
N PHE A 757 2.00 -5.09 37.40
CA PHE A 757 3.17 -4.96 38.27
C PHE A 757 2.80 -5.40 39.69
N LEU A 758 3.59 -6.29 40.28
CA LEU A 758 3.32 -6.91 41.60
C LEU A 758 4.38 -6.54 42.68
N GLY A 759 5.09 -5.43 42.53
CA GLY A 759 6.10 -4.97 43.50
C GLY A 759 5.65 -3.75 44.32
N ASP A 760 6.04 -3.69 45.59
CA ASP A 760 6.05 -2.46 46.39
C ASP A 760 7.37 -1.72 46.12
N ILE A 761 7.31 -0.55 45.48
CA ILE A 761 8.49 0.32 45.25
C ILE A 761 8.43 1.49 46.25
N ASN A 762 9.54 1.72 46.95
CA ASN A 762 9.68 2.87 47.84
C ASN A 762 9.85 4.16 47.02
N LYS A 763 8.97 5.14 47.23
CA LYS A 763 8.87 6.34 46.39
C LYS A 763 9.92 7.40 46.71
N ASP A 764 10.34 7.49 47.98
CA ASP A 764 11.23 8.55 48.44
C ASP A 764 12.67 8.43 47.87
N PRO A 765 13.29 7.23 47.79
CA PRO A 765 14.59 7.06 47.15
C PRO A 765 14.59 7.39 45.66
N VAL A 766 13.55 6.97 44.93
CA VAL A 766 13.40 7.22 43.49
C VAL A 766 13.27 8.71 43.19
N GLN A 767 12.49 9.45 43.98
CA GLN A 767 12.37 10.91 43.84
C GLN A 767 13.71 11.60 44.06
N LYS A 768 14.41 11.21 45.13
CA LYS A 768 15.73 11.75 45.43
C LYS A 768 16.72 11.46 44.29
N ALA A 769 16.77 10.24 43.77
CA ALA A 769 17.67 9.86 42.67
C ALA A 769 17.35 10.64 41.37
N LEU A 770 16.08 10.89 41.08
CA LEU A 770 15.67 11.70 39.93
C LEU A 770 16.07 13.17 40.08
N ASP A 771 15.91 13.74 41.28
CA ASP A 771 16.34 15.10 41.60
C ASP A 771 17.87 15.25 41.57
N ASP A 772 18.59 14.23 42.07
CA ASP A 772 20.05 14.15 42.02
C ASP A 772 20.56 14.11 40.57
N LEU A 773 19.94 13.31 39.70
CA LEU A 773 20.26 13.26 38.27
C LEU A 773 19.98 14.59 37.56
N HIS A 774 18.84 15.23 37.84
CA HIS A 774 18.53 16.54 37.29
C HIS A 774 19.55 17.60 37.74
N SER A 775 19.97 17.55 39.00
CA SER A 775 20.99 18.44 39.57
C SER A 775 22.36 18.22 38.95
N ALA A 776 22.76 16.96 38.73
CA ALA A 776 24.01 16.59 38.07
C ALA A 776 24.06 17.12 36.62
N LEU A 777 22.99 16.88 35.84
CA LEU A 777 22.88 17.39 34.47
C LEU A 777 22.93 18.93 34.41
N SER A 778 22.25 19.60 35.33
CA SER A 778 22.23 21.07 35.39
C SER A 778 23.60 21.66 35.77
N LYS A 779 24.37 20.97 36.61
CA LYS A 779 25.71 21.39 37.03
C LYS A 779 26.72 21.28 35.88
N GLU A 780 26.61 20.23 35.08
CA GLU A 780 27.53 19.92 33.98
C GLU A 780 27.06 20.45 32.61
N ASP A 781 25.94 21.19 32.57
CA ASP A 781 25.25 21.62 31.34
C ASP A 781 26.17 22.29 30.31
N LYS A 782 27.07 23.19 30.75
CA LYS A 782 28.01 23.87 29.84
C LYS A 782 29.01 22.94 29.17
N VAL A 783 29.48 21.91 29.89
CA VAL A 783 30.44 20.94 29.36
C VAL A 783 29.72 20.00 28.39
N ILE A 784 28.51 19.55 28.75
CA ILE A 784 27.65 18.71 27.92
C ILE A 784 27.26 19.44 26.63
N SER A 785 26.85 20.71 26.72
CA SER A 785 26.47 21.52 25.56
C SER A 785 27.67 21.78 24.66
N GLY A 786 28.83 22.13 25.23
CA GLY A 786 30.06 22.34 24.48
C GLY A 786 30.49 21.10 23.68
N PHE A 787 30.48 19.92 24.33
CA PHE A 787 30.76 18.66 23.65
C PHE A 787 29.73 18.35 22.55
N ARG A 788 28.43 18.52 22.85
CA ARG A 788 27.34 18.34 21.89
C ARG A 788 27.51 19.23 20.65
N ASP A 789 27.89 20.48 20.83
CA ASP A 789 28.10 21.43 19.73
C ASP A 789 29.31 21.05 18.89
N GLN A 790 30.46 20.78 19.53
CA GLN A 790 31.69 20.37 18.83
C GLN A 790 31.49 19.08 18.02
N ILE A 791 30.84 18.07 18.61
CA ILE A 791 30.59 16.80 17.93
C ILE A 791 29.43 16.90 16.94
N GLY A 792 28.50 17.83 17.14
CA GLY A 792 27.49 18.22 16.16
C GLY A 792 28.09 18.79 14.87
N GLU A 793 29.19 19.55 14.97
CA GLU A 793 29.95 20.00 13.79
C GLU A 793 30.62 18.83 13.05
N VAL A 794 31.09 17.81 13.78
CA VAL A 794 31.58 16.56 13.17
C VAL A 794 30.45 15.83 12.45
N ALA A 795 29.28 15.70 13.08
CA ALA A 795 28.10 15.05 12.53
C ALA A 795 27.67 15.67 11.17
N LYS A 796 27.65 16.99 11.08
CA LYS A 796 27.29 17.73 9.84
C LYS A 796 28.21 17.42 8.66
N GLN A 797 29.46 17.05 8.93
CA GLN A 797 30.49 16.75 7.93
C GLN A 797 30.71 15.23 7.74
N PHE A 798 30.04 14.39 8.54
CA PHE A 798 30.39 12.98 8.68
C PHE A 798 30.23 12.19 7.37
N ALA A 799 29.22 12.54 6.57
CA ALA A 799 28.92 11.85 5.31
C ALA A 799 30.03 11.98 4.25
N THR A 800 30.88 13.02 4.34
CA THR A 800 31.92 13.31 3.34
C THR A 800 33.35 13.20 3.88
N MET A 801 33.53 13.18 5.21
CA MET A 801 34.84 12.99 5.81
C MET A 801 35.28 11.53 5.75
N THR A 802 36.59 11.30 5.74
CA THR A 802 37.14 9.96 5.93
C THR A 802 36.90 9.49 7.37
N VAL A 803 36.79 8.17 7.58
CA VAL A 803 36.70 7.61 8.94
C VAL A 803 37.91 8.00 9.78
N GLU A 804 39.11 8.07 9.18
CA GLU A 804 40.32 8.53 9.86
C GLU A 804 40.18 9.98 10.39
N ASP A 805 39.70 10.90 9.55
CA ASP A 805 39.47 12.29 9.97
C ASP A 805 38.40 12.37 11.06
N ALA A 806 37.37 11.51 10.99
CA ALA A 806 36.35 11.41 12.02
C ALA A 806 36.96 10.97 13.36
N ILE A 807 37.78 9.91 13.35
CA ILE A 807 38.50 9.41 14.54
C ILE A 807 39.35 10.52 15.16
N LYS A 808 40.18 11.20 14.35
CA LYS A 808 41.05 12.30 14.82
C LYS A 808 40.26 13.43 15.47
N LYS A 809 39.15 13.86 14.87
CA LYS A 809 38.29 14.91 15.43
C LYS A 809 37.63 14.46 16.74
N ILE A 810 37.13 13.22 16.80
CA ILE A 810 36.51 12.68 18.02
C ILE A 810 37.55 12.56 19.14
N VAL A 811 38.77 12.08 18.85
CA VAL A 811 39.87 12.05 19.84
C VAL A 811 40.15 13.44 20.40
N ALA A 812 40.28 14.45 19.53
CA ALA A 812 40.52 15.83 19.97
C ALA A 812 39.39 16.35 20.89
N ILE A 813 38.14 16.09 20.53
CA ILE A 813 36.97 16.51 21.33
C ILE A 813 36.92 15.76 22.68
N LEU A 814 37.30 14.48 22.73
CA LEU A 814 37.34 13.71 23.98
C LEU A 814 38.43 14.23 24.93
N VAL A 815 39.60 14.61 24.40
CA VAL A 815 40.71 15.21 25.17
C VAL A 815 40.31 16.56 25.78
N ASP A 816 39.41 17.32 25.14
CA ASP A 816 38.93 18.61 25.62
C ASP A 816 38.00 18.53 26.87
N GLY A 817 37.75 17.33 27.42
CA GLY A 817 37.39 17.17 28.85
C GLY A 817 35.96 16.72 29.19
N ILE A 818 35.25 16.04 28.29
CA ILE A 818 33.88 15.54 28.58
C ILE A 818 33.85 14.43 29.65
N LEU A 819 34.94 13.66 29.81
CA LEU A 819 34.96 12.47 30.67
C LEU A 819 34.82 12.75 32.17
N ALA A 820 35.32 13.89 32.65
CA ALA A 820 35.12 14.30 34.05
C ALA A 820 33.63 14.57 34.37
N SER A 821 32.86 15.10 33.41
CA SER A 821 31.41 15.30 33.56
C SER A 821 30.61 13.99 33.44
N VAL A 822 31.17 12.97 32.77
CA VAL A 822 30.55 11.64 32.65
C VAL A 822 30.41 11.01 34.04
N GLU A 823 31.45 11.05 34.87
CA GLU A 823 31.42 10.39 36.19
C GLU A 823 30.26 10.91 37.05
N VAL A 824 30.13 12.23 37.17
CA VAL A 824 29.10 12.87 38.02
C VAL A 824 27.68 12.53 37.55
N VAL A 825 27.44 12.54 36.24
CA VAL A 825 26.09 12.33 35.68
C VAL A 825 25.74 10.85 35.56
N VAL A 826 26.69 9.99 35.17
CA VAL A 826 26.48 8.54 35.04
C VAL A 826 26.32 7.88 36.41
N ASP A 827 27.02 8.35 37.45
CA ASP A 827 26.85 7.84 38.83
C ASP A 827 25.41 8.10 39.32
N ALA A 828 24.92 9.34 39.19
CA ALA A 828 23.55 9.71 39.54
C ALA A 828 22.50 8.97 38.70
N LEU A 829 22.80 8.73 37.41
CA LEU A 829 21.95 7.94 36.53
C LEU A 829 21.87 6.48 36.99
N LEU A 830 23.01 5.84 37.28
CA LEU A 830 23.05 4.43 37.67
C LEU A 830 22.36 4.19 39.01
N ASP A 831 22.40 5.16 39.93
CA ASP A 831 21.57 5.14 41.15
C ASP A 831 20.07 5.14 40.82
N LEU A 832 19.64 6.06 39.96
CA LEU A 832 18.24 6.09 39.51
C LEU A 832 17.84 4.80 38.79
N LEU A 833 18.72 4.24 37.96
CA LEU A 833 18.46 3.01 37.23
C LEU A 833 18.42 1.80 38.18
N GLN A 834 19.26 1.70 39.19
CA GLN A 834 19.18 0.64 40.20
C GLN A 834 17.82 0.62 40.90
N ASP A 835 17.31 1.80 41.26
CA ASP A 835 16.02 1.94 41.94
C ASP A 835 14.82 1.67 41.01
N LEU A 836 14.99 1.86 39.69
CA LEU A 836 13.91 1.72 38.70
C LEU A 836 13.95 0.42 37.86
N ALA A 837 15.08 -0.28 37.79
CA ALA A 837 15.30 -1.35 36.81
C ALA A 837 14.29 -2.50 36.92
N THR A 838 13.89 -2.90 38.13
CA THR A 838 12.89 -3.96 38.33
C THR A 838 11.47 -3.53 37.91
N ALA A 839 11.15 -2.23 37.97
CA ALA A 839 9.87 -1.68 37.50
C ALA A 839 9.74 -1.70 35.97
N VAL A 840 10.88 -1.75 35.27
CA VAL A 840 11.04 -1.56 33.84
C VAL A 840 11.00 -2.89 33.05
N VAL A 841 11.28 -4.03 33.69
CA VAL A 841 11.23 -5.38 33.06
C VAL A 841 9.86 -5.67 32.43
N GLY A 842 8.77 -5.28 33.09
CA GLY A 842 7.42 -5.50 32.57
C GLY A 842 7.02 -4.58 31.41
N MET A 843 7.93 -3.74 30.86
CA MET A 843 7.63 -2.78 29.80
C MET A 843 7.62 -3.37 28.40
N VAL A 844 8.41 -4.41 28.13
CA VAL A 844 8.51 -5.03 26.80
C VAL A 844 7.36 -6.00 26.48
N ASP A 845 6.56 -6.38 27.48
CA ASP A 845 5.49 -7.41 27.40
C ASP A 845 4.05 -6.83 27.41
N ALA A 846 3.87 -5.50 27.24
CA ALA A 846 2.54 -4.90 27.14
C ALA A 846 1.80 -5.39 25.88
N LYS A 847 0.52 -5.75 26.00
CA LYS A 847 -0.25 -6.31 24.87
C LYS A 847 -0.79 -5.22 23.96
N LEU A 848 -0.55 -5.36 22.66
CA LEU A 848 -0.87 -4.40 21.61
C LEU A 848 -1.81 -4.99 20.58
N HIS A 849 -2.60 -4.10 19.97
CA HIS A 849 -3.27 -4.36 18.72
C HIS A 849 -2.79 -3.36 17.67
N ILE A 850 -2.35 -3.89 16.53
CA ILE A 850 -1.89 -3.13 15.38
C ILE A 850 -2.73 -3.56 14.18
N PRO A 851 -3.47 -2.64 13.54
CA PRO A 851 -4.30 -2.99 12.41
C PRO A 851 -3.51 -3.75 11.35
N ILE A 852 -4.13 -4.75 10.72
CA ILE A 852 -3.52 -5.66 9.74
C ILE A 852 -2.47 -6.62 10.33
N ILE A 853 -1.44 -6.14 11.03
CA ILE A 853 -0.40 -7.03 11.58
C ILE A 853 -1.00 -7.99 12.60
N SER A 854 -1.83 -7.49 13.52
CA SER A 854 -2.55 -8.35 14.46
C SER A 854 -3.47 -9.32 13.73
N ASP A 855 -4.13 -8.94 12.62
CA ASP A 855 -4.97 -9.86 11.85
C ASP A 855 -4.17 -10.98 11.16
N ILE A 856 -3.00 -10.65 10.61
CA ILE A 856 -2.07 -11.61 10.01
C ILE A 856 -1.61 -12.62 11.07
N LEU A 857 -1.17 -12.12 12.23
CA LEU A 857 -0.65 -12.94 13.32
C LEU A 857 -1.76 -13.78 13.98
N ASN A 858 -2.96 -13.22 14.16
CA ASN A 858 -4.14 -13.94 14.60
C ASN A 858 -4.47 -15.11 13.66
N ALA A 859 -4.37 -14.89 12.34
CA ALA A 859 -4.65 -15.92 11.34
C ALA A 859 -3.70 -17.12 11.41
N ILE A 860 -2.51 -16.96 12.00
CA ILE A 860 -1.54 -18.04 12.26
C ILE A 860 -1.52 -18.50 13.73
N GLY A 861 -2.50 -18.06 14.53
CA GLY A 861 -2.72 -18.52 15.91
C GLY A 861 -2.00 -17.71 16.99
N ILE A 862 -1.62 -16.46 16.73
CA ILE A 862 -0.97 -15.56 17.69
C ILE A 862 -1.92 -14.39 18.05
N PRO A 863 -2.67 -14.48 19.18
CA PRO A 863 -3.76 -13.56 19.51
C PRO A 863 -3.32 -12.19 20.07
N ASP A 864 -2.22 -12.18 20.82
CA ASP A 864 -1.71 -11.00 21.51
C ASP A 864 -0.23 -10.81 21.12
N ILE A 865 0.17 -9.57 20.87
CA ILE A 865 1.56 -9.23 20.59
C ILE A 865 2.05 -8.13 21.51
N SER A 866 3.25 -8.30 22.07
CA SER A 866 3.97 -7.18 22.66
C SER A 866 4.75 -6.38 21.62
N PHE A 867 5.36 -5.25 22.03
CA PHE A 867 6.28 -4.55 21.14
C PHE A 867 7.52 -5.39 20.80
N LEU A 868 8.02 -6.18 21.78
CA LEU A 868 9.13 -7.09 21.52
C LEU A 868 8.70 -8.19 20.53
N ASP A 869 7.50 -8.75 20.69
CA ASP A 869 6.94 -9.67 19.71
C ASP A 869 6.83 -9.03 18.32
N LEU A 870 6.26 -7.82 18.23
CA LEU A 870 6.06 -7.10 16.98
C LEU A 870 7.37 -6.99 16.19
N PHE A 871 8.39 -6.39 16.78
CA PHE A 871 9.62 -6.09 16.06
C PHE A 871 10.48 -7.34 15.83
N THR A 872 10.40 -8.35 16.69
CA THR A 872 11.02 -9.65 16.41
C THR A 872 10.30 -10.41 15.30
N TRP A 873 8.97 -10.28 15.16
CA TRP A 873 8.22 -10.79 14.01
C TRP A 873 8.58 -10.07 12.71
N VAL A 874 8.61 -8.74 12.72
CA VAL A 874 9.01 -7.94 11.55
C VAL A 874 10.44 -8.31 11.12
N ALA A 875 11.39 -8.34 12.05
CA ALA A 875 12.77 -8.71 11.77
C ALA A 875 12.90 -10.16 11.27
N ALA A 876 12.17 -11.11 11.87
CA ALA A 876 12.18 -12.51 11.45
C ALA A 876 11.65 -12.68 10.02
N VAL A 877 10.57 -11.99 9.64
CA VAL A 877 10.07 -12.04 8.24
C VAL A 877 11.10 -11.47 7.27
N CYS A 878 11.66 -10.29 7.56
CA CYS A 878 12.70 -9.66 6.75
C CYS A 878 13.92 -10.58 6.55
N TYR A 879 14.38 -11.22 7.64
CA TYR A 879 15.60 -12.03 7.62
C TYR A 879 15.38 -13.43 7.05
N THR A 880 14.39 -14.18 7.54
CA THR A 880 14.18 -15.58 7.15
C THR A 880 13.89 -15.73 5.66
N VAL A 881 13.06 -14.84 5.09
CA VAL A 881 12.71 -14.90 3.66
C VAL A 881 13.96 -14.71 2.79
N VAL A 882 14.74 -13.67 3.05
CA VAL A 882 15.97 -13.37 2.29
C VAL A 882 17.04 -14.45 2.50
N TYR A 883 17.21 -14.92 3.75
CA TYR A 883 18.17 -15.98 4.06
C TYR A 883 17.86 -17.26 3.27
N LYS A 884 16.60 -17.67 3.21
CA LYS A 884 16.19 -18.87 2.46
C LYS A 884 16.40 -18.72 0.95
N ILE A 885 16.17 -17.53 0.39
CA ILE A 885 16.49 -17.26 -1.01
C ILE A 885 17.99 -17.41 -1.26
N ALA A 886 18.82 -16.91 -0.35
CA ALA A 886 20.28 -16.94 -0.51
C ALA A 886 20.92 -18.31 -0.22
N LYS A 887 20.42 -19.06 0.76
CA LYS A 887 21.04 -20.30 1.27
C LYS A 887 20.26 -21.58 0.94
N GLY A 888 19.00 -21.48 0.55
CA GLY A 888 18.13 -22.63 0.23
C GLY A 888 17.54 -23.35 1.45
N GLU A 889 17.88 -22.93 2.67
CA GLU A 889 17.43 -23.52 3.94
C GLU A 889 17.15 -22.41 4.98
N PRO A 890 16.33 -22.65 6.02
CA PRO A 890 16.07 -21.65 7.05
C PRO A 890 17.31 -21.38 7.91
N PRO A 891 17.50 -20.15 8.42
CA PRO A 891 18.65 -19.81 9.26
C PRO A 891 18.68 -20.62 10.56
N PHE A 892 17.50 -20.99 11.07
CA PHE A 892 17.34 -21.79 12.27
C PHE A 892 16.50 -23.04 11.95
N PRO A 893 17.16 -24.19 11.68
CA PRO A 893 16.47 -25.45 11.40
C PRO A 893 15.74 -25.99 12.63
N ASP A 894 14.75 -26.87 12.41
CA ASP A 894 14.02 -27.55 13.49
C ASP A 894 14.90 -28.68 14.08
N ASN A 895 15.73 -28.32 15.06
CA ASN A 895 16.60 -29.25 15.76
C ASN A 895 16.75 -28.90 17.25
N LYS A 896 17.39 -29.82 17.99
CA LYS A 896 17.54 -29.70 19.45
C LYS A 896 18.41 -28.52 19.87
N ASP A 897 19.42 -28.14 19.08
CA ASP A 897 20.36 -27.09 19.42
C ASP A 897 19.66 -25.72 19.36
N VAL A 898 18.91 -25.46 18.28
CA VAL A 898 18.06 -24.27 18.13
C VAL A 898 16.98 -24.23 19.22
N GLN A 899 16.34 -25.36 19.50
CA GLN A 899 15.32 -25.43 20.55
C GLN A 899 15.91 -25.11 21.93
N SER A 900 17.15 -25.49 22.21
CA SER A 900 17.84 -25.18 23.48
C SER A 900 18.10 -23.66 23.62
N VAL A 901 18.40 -22.97 22.51
CA VAL A 901 18.51 -21.50 22.47
C VAL A 901 17.16 -20.84 22.74
N ILE A 902 16.06 -21.39 22.21
CA ILE A 902 14.70 -20.89 22.43
C ILE A 902 14.27 -21.09 23.90
N ASP A 903 14.62 -22.22 24.49
CA ASP A 903 14.19 -22.63 25.83
C ASP A 903 15.09 -22.11 26.97
N ALA A 904 16.24 -21.50 26.64
CA ALA A 904 17.17 -20.97 27.64
C ALA A 904 16.49 -19.96 28.57
N GLY A 905 16.45 -20.28 29.87
CA GLY A 905 15.69 -19.54 30.88
C GLY A 905 16.41 -18.34 31.46
N SER A 906 17.74 -18.28 31.33
CA SER A 906 18.60 -17.21 31.80
C SER A 906 19.71 -16.89 30.79
N TRP A 907 20.38 -15.75 30.97
CA TRP A 907 21.57 -15.39 30.19
C TRP A 907 22.68 -16.45 30.27
N ASN A 908 22.94 -16.97 31.46
CA ASN A 908 23.97 -18.00 31.64
C ASN A 908 23.58 -19.31 30.94
N ASP A 909 22.31 -19.73 31.00
CA ASP A 909 21.84 -20.91 30.27
C ASP A 909 21.99 -20.75 28.75
N LEU A 910 21.73 -19.53 28.25
CA LEU A 910 21.87 -19.19 26.83
C LEU A 910 23.33 -19.29 26.40
N ILE A 911 24.25 -18.68 27.14
CA ILE A 911 25.69 -18.73 26.83
C ILE A 911 26.24 -20.15 26.98
N ASP A 912 25.88 -20.89 28.03
CA ASP A 912 26.33 -22.27 28.22
C ASP A 912 25.84 -23.21 27.10
N THR A 913 24.66 -22.92 26.52
CA THR A 913 24.14 -23.65 25.34
C THR A 913 24.97 -23.36 24.09
N LEU A 914 25.37 -22.10 23.91
CA LEU A 914 26.12 -21.65 22.74
C LEU A 914 27.62 -21.94 22.83
N HIS A 915 28.16 -22.05 24.04
CA HIS A 915 29.53 -22.44 24.32
C HIS A 915 29.55 -23.62 25.32
N PRO A 916 29.19 -24.85 24.88
CA PRO A 916 29.18 -26.01 25.77
C PRO A 916 30.58 -26.27 26.33
N PRO A 917 30.72 -26.56 27.63
CA PRO A 917 32.02 -26.76 28.27
C PRO A 917 32.63 -28.11 27.86
N ALA A 918 33.29 -28.17 26.71
CA ALA A 918 34.09 -29.32 26.30
C ALA A 918 35.52 -28.89 25.91
N SER A 919 36.36 -28.58 26.92
CA SER A 919 37.85 -28.66 26.91
C SER A 919 38.56 -27.79 27.98
N PHE A 920 37.90 -27.34 29.06
CA PHE A 920 38.57 -26.56 30.10
C PHE A 920 38.87 -27.36 31.37
N SER A 921 40.12 -27.29 31.84
CA SER A 921 40.58 -27.92 33.08
C SER A 921 39.83 -27.39 34.32
N VAL A 922 39.79 -28.19 35.37
CA VAL A 922 39.05 -27.99 36.64
C VAL A 922 39.30 -26.64 37.35
N ALA A 923 40.31 -25.86 36.95
CA ALA A 923 40.60 -24.53 37.51
C ALA A 923 39.59 -23.43 37.09
N SER A 924 38.75 -23.65 36.07
CA SER A 924 37.88 -22.61 35.49
C SER A 924 36.44 -22.60 36.02
N ARG A 925 36.09 -23.50 36.95
CA ARG A 925 34.70 -23.60 37.45
C ARG A 925 34.26 -22.39 38.29
N THR A 926 35.20 -21.55 38.71
CA THR A 926 34.96 -20.27 39.39
C THR A 926 34.70 -19.08 38.46
N VAL A 927 34.65 -19.28 37.13
CA VAL A 927 34.48 -18.20 36.14
C VAL A 927 33.02 -17.79 35.92
N TYR A 928 32.07 -18.68 36.16
CA TYR A 928 30.65 -18.44 35.88
C TYR A 928 29.85 -17.86 37.07
N ASP A 929 30.49 -17.67 38.23
CA ASP A 929 29.96 -16.93 39.39
C ASP A 929 30.51 -15.48 39.45
N MET A 930 31.22 -15.01 38.42
CA MET A 930 31.96 -13.74 38.48
C MET A 930 31.24 -12.53 37.85
N PRO A 931 31.43 -11.32 38.43
CA PRO A 931 30.85 -10.06 37.95
C PRO A 931 31.31 -9.69 36.53
N VAL A 932 30.53 -8.83 35.85
CA VAL A 932 30.65 -8.38 34.44
C VAL A 932 32.08 -8.04 34.03
N SER A 933 32.86 -7.50 34.97
CA SER A 933 34.30 -7.19 34.82
C SER A 933 35.19 -8.36 34.38
N ARG A 934 34.77 -9.63 34.54
CA ARG A 934 35.55 -10.82 34.14
C ARG A 934 35.07 -11.53 32.86
N LEU A 935 33.85 -11.28 32.38
CA LEU A 935 33.39 -11.78 31.07
C LEU A 935 34.21 -11.15 29.94
N ALA A 936 34.47 -9.84 30.07
CA ALA A 936 35.37 -9.04 29.25
C ALA A 936 36.83 -9.54 29.20
N SER A 937 37.28 -10.33 30.19
CA SER A 937 38.64 -10.90 30.23
C SER A 937 38.71 -12.39 29.89
N ALA A 938 37.58 -13.11 29.88
CA ALA A 938 37.50 -14.49 29.41
C ALA A 938 37.58 -14.57 27.87
N SER A 939 36.99 -13.62 27.15
CA SER A 939 37.11 -13.48 25.68
C SER A 939 38.52 -13.11 25.22
N ALA A 940 39.33 -12.46 26.07
CA ALA A 940 40.73 -12.14 25.78
C ALA A 940 41.71 -13.32 25.98
N THR A 941 41.27 -14.46 26.51
CA THR A 941 42.17 -15.54 26.98
C THR A 941 41.95 -16.94 26.39
N SER A 942 40.93 -17.15 25.54
CA SER A 942 40.72 -18.44 24.86
C SER A 942 41.33 -18.46 23.46
N THR A 943 42.13 -19.49 23.15
CA THR A 943 42.54 -19.79 21.75
C THR A 943 41.32 -19.95 20.86
N PRO A 944 41.26 -19.35 19.66
CA PRO A 944 40.07 -19.41 18.81
C PRO A 944 39.85 -20.83 18.33
N SER A 945 38.82 -21.51 18.84
CA SER A 945 38.21 -22.62 18.12
C SER A 945 37.36 -22.03 16.99
N GLN A 946 37.39 -22.67 15.81
CA GLN A 946 36.48 -22.30 14.71
C GLN A 946 35.03 -22.27 15.22
N PRO A 947 34.24 -21.22 14.88
CA PRO A 947 32.84 -21.14 15.29
C PRO A 947 32.06 -22.37 14.83
N THR A 948 31.10 -22.80 15.64
CA THR A 948 30.12 -23.81 15.21
C THR A 948 29.15 -23.20 14.21
N VAL A 949 28.48 -24.05 13.42
CA VAL A 949 27.44 -23.62 12.47
C VAL A 949 26.35 -22.77 13.15
N LEU A 950 25.96 -23.09 14.39
CA LEU A 950 24.96 -22.34 15.14
C LEU A 950 25.50 -20.97 15.61
N GLN A 951 26.76 -20.90 16.04
CA GLN A 951 27.41 -19.64 16.42
C GLN A 951 27.54 -18.70 15.22
N ASP A 952 27.97 -19.22 14.06
CA ASP A 952 28.01 -18.43 12.81
C ASP A 952 26.61 -18.00 12.38
N ALA A 953 25.59 -18.86 12.50
CA ALA A 953 24.21 -18.49 12.19
C ALA A 953 23.70 -17.36 13.09
N ILE A 954 24.02 -17.38 14.39
CA ILE A 954 23.67 -16.32 15.35
C ILE A 954 24.44 -15.04 15.05
N PHE A 955 25.71 -15.13 14.68
CA PHE A 955 26.51 -13.98 14.26
C PHE A 955 25.88 -13.27 13.06
N ILE A 956 25.63 -14.01 11.98
CA ILE A 956 25.03 -13.48 10.75
C ILE A 956 23.63 -12.93 11.04
N ALA A 957 22.81 -13.67 11.80
CA ALA A 957 21.46 -13.24 12.14
C ALA A 957 21.45 -11.99 13.02
N GLY A 958 22.33 -11.91 14.02
CA GLY A 958 22.39 -10.80 14.96
C GLY A 958 22.71 -9.47 14.29
N HIS A 959 23.78 -9.44 13.48
CA HIS A 959 24.14 -8.26 12.72
C HIS A 959 23.12 -7.93 11.61
N SER A 960 22.57 -8.94 10.91
CA SER A 960 21.52 -8.70 9.91
C SER A 960 20.25 -8.09 10.53
N VAL A 961 19.83 -8.58 11.70
CA VAL A 961 18.66 -8.07 12.43
C VAL A 961 18.94 -6.70 13.03
N SER A 962 20.15 -6.43 13.51
CA SER A 962 20.58 -5.08 13.90
C SER A 962 20.45 -4.11 12.73
N GLY A 963 20.90 -4.50 11.53
CA GLY A 963 20.71 -3.73 10.31
C GLY A 963 19.24 -3.49 9.96
N ILE A 964 18.40 -4.54 9.96
CA ILE A 964 16.96 -4.41 9.70
C ILE A 964 16.27 -3.48 10.71
N CYS A 965 16.58 -3.61 12.00
CA CYS A 965 16.07 -2.71 13.04
C CYS A 965 16.53 -1.27 12.83
N GLY A 966 17.76 -1.05 12.38
CA GLY A 966 18.28 0.26 12.02
C GLY A 966 17.54 0.91 10.85
N VAL A 967 17.14 0.14 9.84
CA VAL A 967 16.32 0.64 8.70
C VAL A 967 14.93 1.06 9.14
N ILE A 968 14.23 0.20 9.89
CA ILE A 968 12.91 0.53 10.42
C ILE A 968 13.02 1.71 11.40
N GLY A 969 14.09 1.70 12.21
CA GLY A 969 14.46 2.78 13.12
C GLY A 969 14.72 4.10 12.41
N ALA A 970 15.31 4.12 11.22
CA ALA A 970 15.54 5.36 10.47
C ALA A 970 14.22 6.09 10.16
N PHE A 971 13.15 5.36 9.82
CA PHE A 971 11.81 5.91 9.68
C PHE A 971 11.22 6.34 11.04
N VAL A 972 11.19 5.43 12.01
CA VAL A 972 10.54 5.67 13.30
C VAL A 972 11.20 6.84 14.04
N ASN A 973 12.53 6.91 14.05
CA ASN A 973 13.29 7.94 14.74
C ASN A 973 13.12 9.32 14.10
N ALA A 974 12.97 9.40 12.78
CA ALA A 974 12.73 10.67 12.09
C ALA A 974 11.39 11.28 12.51
N VAL A 975 10.31 10.48 12.47
CA VAL A 975 8.97 10.91 12.92
C VAL A 975 8.96 11.20 14.42
N GLU A 976 9.70 10.41 15.21
CA GLU A 976 9.86 10.67 16.64
C GLU A 976 10.48 12.05 16.87
N ALA A 977 11.63 12.33 16.24
CA ALA A 977 12.44 13.52 16.47
C ALA A 977 11.77 14.82 16.02
N GLU A 978 10.86 14.75 15.04
CA GLU A 978 10.09 15.91 14.55
C GLU A 978 9.11 16.47 15.60
N SER A 979 8.62 15.63 16.51
CA SER A 979 7.56 16.00 17.46
C SER A 979 8.01 17.04 18.51
N PRO A 980 7.38 18.23 18.61
CA PRO A 980 7.87 19.40 19.37
C PRO A 980 7.63 19.34 20.91
N THR A 981 8.06 18.27 21.57
CA THR A 981 7.88 17.91 23.00
C THR A 981 6.47 17.41 23.39
N GLY A 982 6.38 16.58 24.43
CA GLY A 982 5.13 15.95 24.88
C GLY A 982 5.02 14.45 24.60
N ASP A 983 3.79 13.94 24.68
CA ASP A 983 3.45 12.52 24.51
C ASP A 983 3.60 12.10 23.04
N ASN A 984 4.60 11.26 22.73
CA ASN A 984 4.95 10.87 21.37
C ASN A 984 4.66 9.37 21.12
N PRO A 985 3.75 9.00 20.21
CA PRO A 985 3.45 7.59 19.93
C PRO A 985 4.65 6.82 19.35
N MET A 986 5.62 7.49 18.71
CA MET A 986 6.81 6.84 18.13
C MET A 986 7.97 6.62 19.11
N SER A 987 7.94 7.24 20.29
CA SER A 987 9.01 7.11 21.28
C SER A 987 9.20 5.65 21.76
N THR A 988 8.09 4.91 21.92
CA THR A 988 8.14 3.53 22.40
C THR A 988 8.64 2.57 21.32
N PRO A 989 8.10 2.59 20.09
CA PRO A 989 8.70 1.93 18.93
C PRO A 989 10.21 2.19 18.76
N SER A 990 10.63 3.46 18.83
CA SER A 990 12.04 3.85 18.67
C SER A 990 12.93 3.17 19.71
N ALA A 991 12.54 3.23 20.99
CA ALA A 991 13.29 2.61 22.07
C ALA A 991 13.45 1.09 21.88
N ILE A 992 12.39 0.41 21.44
CA ILE A 992 12.37 -1.05 21.33
C ILE A 992 13.13 -1.54 20.10
N LEU A 993 13.02 -0.85 18.97
CA LEU A 993 13.86 -1.12 17.79
C LEU A 993 15.34 -0.94 18.12
N GLY A 994 15.69 0.16 18.80
CA GLY A 994 17.07 0.40 19.23
C GLY A 994 17.58 -0.67 20.19
N PHE A 995 16.72 -1.16 21.08
CA PHE A 995 17.03 -2.25 22.00
C PHE A 995 17.25 -3.58 21.28
N ILE A 996 16.33 -4.03 20.42
CA ILE A 996 16.46 -5.30 19.70
C ILE A 996 17.71 -5.27 18.82
N GLY A 997 17.98 -4.15 18.14
CA GLY A 997 19.19 -3.99 17.35
C GLY A 997 20.45 -4.13 18.19
N ALA A 998 20.54 -3.42 19.31
CA ALA A 998 21.68 -3.51 20.23
C ALA A 998 21.86 -4.91 20.83
N ALA A 999 20.78 -5.58 21.24
CA ALA A 999 20.84 -6.94 21.76
C ALA A 999 21.31 -7.95 20.71
N SER A 1000 20.82 -7.80 19.48
CA SER A 1000 21.18 -8.68 18.36
C SER A 1000 22.66 -8.53 17.99
N GLN A 1001 23.17 -7.29 17.94
CA GLN A 1001 24.59 -7.00 17.74
C GLN A 1001 25.43 -7.54 18.91
N GLY A 1002 25.12 -7.13 20.14
CA GLY A 1002 25.92 -7.49 21.31
C GLY A 1002 26.01 -9.00 21.56
N VAL A 1003 24.93 -9.75 21.30
CA VAL A 1003 24.95 -11.21 21.42
C VAL A 1003 25.76 -11.85 20.30
N ALA A 1004 25.67 -11.35 19.06
CA ALA A 1004 26.52 -11.83 17.96
C ALA A 1004 28.00 -11.69 18.30
N ASP A 1005 28.41 -10.52 18.80
CA ASP A 1005 29.80 -10.23 19.18
C ASP A 1005 30.29 -11.07 20.35
N ILE A 1006 29.42 -11.43 21.30
CA ILE A 1006 29.76 -12.32 22.43
C ILE A 1006 29.86 -13.78 21.99
N VAL A 1007 28.97 -14.22 21.11
CA VAL A 1007 28.84 -15.64 20.72
C VAL A 1007 29.91 -16.05 19.72
N SER A 1008 30.26 -15.17 18.79
CA SER A 1008 31.26 -15.39 17.74
C SER A 1008 32.12 -14.13 17.54
N PRO A 1009 32.97 -13.78 18.53
CA PRO A 1009 33.78 -12.56 18.47
C PRO A 1009 34.72 -12.57 17.27
N ARG A 1010 34.71 -11.48 16.49
CA ARG A 1010 35.65 -11.22 15.39
C ARG A 1010 36.70 -10.23 15.89
N ASP A 1011 37.94 -10.68 16.08
CA ASP A 1011 39.06 -9.88 16.65
C ASP A 1011 38.60 -8.91 17.75
N PRO A 1012 38.15 -9.41 18.92
CA PRO A 1012 37.51 -8.57 19.94
C PRO A 1012 38.50 -7.64 20.65
N LEU A 1013 37.99 -6.55 21.22
CA LEU A 1013 38.73 -5.62 22.08
C LEU A 1013 39.42 -6.36 23.24
N GLN A 1014 40.75 -6.29 23.26
CA GLN A 1014 41.61 -7.06 24.16
C GLN A 1014 41.88 -6.36 25.49
N GLU A 1015 41.89 -5.02 25.51
CA GLU A 1015 42.18 -4.28 26.74
C GLU A 1015 41.02 -4.39 27.76
N PRO A 1016 41.24 -4.98 28.95
CA PRO A 1016 40.15 -5.31 29.87
C PRO A 1016 39.43 -4.12 30.52
N ILE A 1017 40.05 -2.94 30.60
CA ILE A 1017 39.44 -1.72 31.13
C ILE A 1017 38.43 -1.18 30.10
N PHE A 1018 38.84 -1.01 28.85
CA PHE A 1018 37.99 -0.54 27.76
C PHE A 1018 36.89 -1.54 27.41
N SER A 1019 37.16 -2.84 27.44
CA SER A 1019 36.15 -3.88 27.23
C SER A 1019 35.06 -3.85 28.31
N ALA A 1020 35.45 -3.70 29.58
CA ALA A 1020 34.49 -3.54 30.68
C ALA A 1020 33.68 -2.22 30.57
N LEU A 1021 34.32 -1.12 30.17
CA LEU A 1021 33.64 0.17 29.98
C LEU A 1021 32.68 0.17 28.80
N SER A 1022 33.03 -0.47 27.69
CA SER A 1022 32.13 -0.67 26.54
C SER A 1022 30.86 -1.43 26.96
N THR A 1023 31.05 -2.50 27.74
CA THR A 1023 29.94 -3.28 28.31
C THR A 1023 29.08 -2.43 29.24
N ALA A 1024 29.68 -1.73 30.21
CA ALA A 1024 28.97 -0.87 31.15
C ALA A 1024 28.20 0.28 30.45
N THR A 1025 28.78 0.85 29.39
CA THR A 1025 28.14 1.90 28.58
C THR A 1025 26.93 1.37 27.82
N SER A 1026 27.03 0.15 27.29
CA SER A 1026 25.92 -0.53 26.61
C SER A 1026 24.75 -0.81 27.57
N VAL A 1027 25.05 -1.37 28.75
CA VAL A 1027 24.07 -1.57 29.85
C VAL A 1027 23.32 -0.27 30.14
N THR A 1028 24.07 0.79 30.41
CA THR A 1028 23.52 2.08 30.83
C THR A 1028 22.68 2.72 29.72
N THR A 1029 23.14 2.64 28.47
CA THR A 1029 22.42 3.17 27.30
C THR A 1029 21.07 2.48 27.11
N VAL A 1030 21.06 1.15 27.14
CA VAL A 1030 19.85 0.35 26.89
C VAL A 1030 18.80 0.63 27.96
N VAL A 1031 19.17 0.54 29.24
CA VAL A 1031 18.21 0.73 30.34
C VAL A 1031 17.71 2.18 30.40
N SER A 1032 18.60 3.17 30.20
CA SER A 1032 18.24 4.59 30.15
C SER A 1032 17.21 4.90 29.07
N LYS A 1033 17.40 4.40 27.84
CA LYS A 1033 16.44 4.59 26.74
C LYS A 1033 15.04 4.11 27.08
N VAL A 1034 14.92 2.98 27.79
CA VAL A 1034 13.61 2.44 28.16
C VAL A 1034 12.96 3.29 29.26
N VAL A 1035 13.71 3.67 30.30
CA VAL A 1035 13.21 4.50 31.42
C VAL A 1035 12.69 5.85 30.93
N PHE A 1036 13.44 6.52 30.04
CA PHE A 1036 13.11 7.85 29.54
C PHE A 1036 12.14 7.86 28.34
N SER A 1037 11.65 6.69 27.88
CA SER A 1037 10.61 6.62 26.85
C SER A 1037 9.25 7.10 27.36
N SER A 1038 8.36 7.56 26.46
CA SER A 1038 7.00 7.99 26.86
C SER A 1038 6.22 6.89 27.59
N TYR A 1039 6.33 5.63 27.16
CA TYR A 1039 5.69 4.51 27.86
C TYR A 1039 6.32 4.23 29.23
N GLY A 1040 7.66 4.30 29.33
CA GLY A 1040 8.37 4.18 30.59
C GLY A 1040 7.87 5.19 31.63
N GLN A 1041 7.79 6.46 31.23
CA GLN A 1041 7.30 7.55 32.07
C GLN A 1041 5.82 7.39 32.46
N LYS A 1042 4.94 7.00 31.52
CA LYS A 1042 3.53 6.70 31.82
C LYS A 1042 3.37 5.60 32.84
N LYS A 1043 4.22 4.57 32.77
CA LYS A 1043 4.16 3.44 33.70
C LYS A 1043 4.69 3.83 35.08
N LEU A 1044 5.79 4.58 35.15
CA LEU A 1044 6.25 5.17 36.41
C LEU A 1044 5.14 6.00 37.07
N ALA A 1045 4.46 6.86 36.30
CA ALA A 1045 3.32 7.63 36.79
C ALA A 1045 2.16 6.75 37.30
N LYS A 1046 1.81 5.66 36.58
CA LYS A 1046 0.79 4.69 37.01
C LYS A 1046 1.16 3.96 38.31
N LEU A 1047 2.45 3.71 38.53
CA LEU A 1047 2.97 3.16 39.78
C LEU A 1047 3.05 4.20 40.92
N GLY A 1048 2.68 5.45 40.62
CA GLY A 1048 2.80 6.58 41.54
C GLY A 1048 4.25 6.91 41.88
N LEU A 1049 5.18 6.58 40.97
CA LEU A 1049 6.59 6.97 41.00
C LEU A 1049 6.77 8.30 40.26
N PRO A 1050 7.82 9.05 40.62
CA PRO A 1050 8.08 10.33 39.98
C PRO A 1050 8.57 10.18 38.54
N THR A 1051 8.21 11.16 37.72
CA THR A 1051 8.52 11.23 36.29
C THR A 1051 9.38 12.45 35.99
N ALA A 1052 10.28 12.32 35.03
CA ALA A 1052 11.09 13.45 34.57
C ALA A 1052 10.18 14.52 33.93
N LYS A 1053 10.53 15.80 34.14
CA LYS A 1053 9.78 16.93 33.56
C LYS A 1053 9.94 17.01 32.04
N ASP A 1054 11.14 16.71 31.55
CA ASP A 1054 11.46 16.53 30.13
C ASP A 1054 12.24 15.22 29.96
N PRO A 1055 11.55 14.07 29.92
CA PRO A 1055 12.20 12.77 29.81
C PRO A 1055 12.95 12.62 28.49
N ARG A 1056 12.46 13.22 27.40
CA ARG A 1056 13.07 13.12 26.07
C ARG A 1056 14.39 13.87 26.02
N GLY A 1057 14.41 15.15 26.43
CA GLY A 1057 15.64 15.95 26.48
C GLY A 1057 16.65 15.40 27.49
N MET A 1058 16.18 14.97 28.67
CA MET A 1058 17.03 14.36 29.69
C MET A 1058 17.70 13.07 29.20
N GLY A 1059 16.90 12.14 28.65
CA GLY A 1059 17.42 10.89 28.08
C GLY A 1059 18.39 11.12 26.93
N ALA A 1060 18.11 12.10 26.06
CA ALA A 1060 19.00 12.47 24.97
C ALA A 1060 20.34 13.08 25.46
N GLY A 1061 20.31 13.95 26.47
CA GLY A 1061 21.51 14.54 27.06
C GLY A 1061 22.41 13.49 27.72
N ILE A 1062 21.82 12.57 28.48
CA ILE A 1062 22.51 11.40 29.05
C ILE A 1062 23.16 10.55 27.95
N ASN A 1063 22.43 10.33 26.86
CA ASN A 1063 22.90 9.50 25.76
C ASN A 1063 24.14 10.11 25.07
N VAL A 1064 24.25 11.45 25.00
CA VAL A 1064 25.43 12.15 24.47
C VAL A 1064 26.67 11.90 25.34
N LEU A 1065 26.53 11.87 26.66
CA LEU A 1065 27.65 11.56 27.57
C LEU A 1065 28.12 10.11 27.41
N LEU A 1066 27.18 9.16 27.34
CA LEU A 1066 27.49 7.74 27.14
C LEU A 1066 28.16 7.49 25.78
N VAL A 1067 27.82 8.26 24.75
CA VAL A 1067 28.51 8.22 23.45
C VAL A 1067 29.99 8.57 23.61
N GLY A 1068 30.38 9.49 24.49
CA GLY A 1068 31.78 9.83 24.73
C GLY A 1068 32.61 8.64 25.23
N VAL A 1069 32.06 7.87 26.18
CA VAL A 1069 32.73 6.66 26.70
C VAL A 1069 32.77 5.54 25.67
N GLY A 1070 31.65 5.33 24.96
CA GLY A 1070 31.59 4.36 23.86
C GLY A 1070 32.59 4.66 22.76
N ALA A 1071 32.73 5.93 22.39
CA ALA A 1071 33.72 6.39 21.41
C ALA A 1071 35.16 6.10 21.88
N ALA A 1072 35.48 6.30 23.16
CA ALA A 1072 36.80 5.98 23.69
C ALA A 1072 37.13 4.47 23.58
N ALA A 1073 36.16 3.59 23.84
CA ALA A 1073 36.33 2.14 23.67
C ALA A 1073 36.49 1.75 22.18
N THR A 1074 35.66 2.32 21.29
CA THR A 1074 35.78 2.14 19.84
C THR A 1074 37.15 2.59 19.31
N ILE A 1075 37.65 3.75 19.76
CA ILE A 1075 38.97 4.27 19.37
C ILE A 1075 40.07 3.35 19.89
N LYS A 1076 39.99 2.89 21.14
CA LYS A 1076 40.94 1.92 21.67
C LYS A 1076 40.98 0.65 20.82
N HIS A 1077 39.84 0.15 20.39
CA HIS A 1077 39.78 -1.03 19.55
C HIS A 1077 40.44 -0.80 18.18
N PHE A 1078 40.21 0.36 17.54
CA PHE A 1078 40.97 0.74 16.35
C PHE A 1078 42.49 0.78 16.58
N VAL A 1079 42.97 1.24 17.74
CA VAL A 1079 44.40 1.24 18.08
C VAL A 1079 44.96 -0.19 18.19
N GLU A 1080 44.16 -1.16 18.62
CA GLU A 1080 44.53 -2.58 18.67
C GLU A 1080 44.52 -3.20 17.28
N LEU A 1081 43.42 -3.02 16.53
CA LEU A 1081 43.26 -3.51 15.16
C LEU A 1081 44.33 -2.95 14.22
N ALA A 1082 44.84 -1.74 14.45
CA ALA A 1082 45.96 -1.17 13.69
C ALA A 1082 47.25 -2.00 13.81
N LYS A 1083 47.39 -2.80 14.87
CA LYS A 1083 48.56 -3.65 15.15
C LYS A 1083 48.33 -5.11 14.73
N ASP A 1084 47.08 -5.51 14.55
CA ASP A 1084 46.71 -6.88 14.18
C ASP A 1084 46.96 -7.14 12.68
N PRO A 1085 47.30 -8.39 12.31
CA PRO A 1085 47.52 -8.76 10.92
C PRO A 1085 46.22 -8.66 10.11
N ALA A 1086 46.32 -8.25 8.84
CA ALA A 1086 45.18 -8.21 7.93
C ALA A 1086 44.51 -9.60 7.81
N GLY A 1087 43.20 -9.66 7.99
CA GLY A 1087 42.40 -10.88 7.94
C GLY A 1087 40.90 -10.57 7.93
N LYS A 1088 40.08 -11.60 7.66
CA LYS A 1088 38.61 -11.50 7.60
C LYS A 1088 38.01 -10.97 8.90
N ASP A 1089 38.41 -11.57 10.03
CA ASP A 1089 37.88 -11.21 11.35
C ASP A 1089 38.26 -9.75 11.70
N ARG A 1090 39.50 -9.34 11.41
CA ARG A 1090 39.94 -7.95 11.53
C ARG A 1090 39.12 -6.99 10.67
N SER A 1091 38.83 -7.36 9.43
CA SER A 1091 38.02 -6.53 8.54
C SER A 1091 36.57 -6.40 9.04
N ALA A 1092 35.99 -7.49 9.56
CA ALA A 1092 34.68 -7.46 10.20
C ALA A 1092 34.70 -6.53 11.43
N ALA A 1093 35.68 -6.68 12.32
CA ALA A 1093 35.84 -5.84 13.51
C ALA A 1093 36.00 -4.34 13.16
N ILE A 1094 36.79 -4.02 12.13
CA ILE A 1094 36.92 -2.63 11.64
C ILE A 1094 35.56 -2.11 11.16
N ILE A 1095 34.80 -2.90 10.39
CA ILE A 1095 33.46 -2.50 9.91
C ILE A 1095 32.50 -2.30 11.10
N GLY A 1096 32.52 -3.19 12.09
CA GLY A 1096 31.73 -3.07 13.33
C GLY A 1096 32.05 -1.79 14.11
N GLU A 1097 33.32 -1.42 14.22
CA GLU A 1097 33.70 -0.16 14.88
C GLU A 1097 33.33 1.09 14.07
N VAL A 1098 33.38 1.03 12.73
CA VAL A 1098 32.85 2.10 11.88
C VAL A 1098 31.32 2.23 12.05
N SER A 1099 30.62 1.10 12.22
CA SER A 1099 29.19 1.07 12.52
C SER A 1099 28.88 1.76 13.86
N ASN A 1100 29.69 1.50 14.88
CA ASN A 1100 29.58 2.18 16.18
C ASN A 1100 29.75 3.70 16.04
N LEU A 1101 30.76 4.17 15.29
CA LEU A 1101 30.93 5.60 15.00
C LEU A 1101 29.70 6.20 14.33
N THR A 1102 29.14 5.56 13.31
CA THR A 1102 27.93 6.05 12.63
C THR A 1102 26.71 6.09 13.55
N SER A 1103 26.58 5.11 14.44
CA SER A 1103 25.51 5.04 15.44
C SER A 1103 25.63 6.16 16.48
N TYR A 1104 26.85 6.50 16.89
CA TYR A 1104 27.13 7.63 17.78
C TYR A 1104 26.69 8.95 17.15
N ILE A 1105 27.04 9.18 15.87
CA ILE A 1105 26.60 10.37 15.13
C ILE A 1105 25.07 10.45 15.07
N SER A 1106 24.39 9.35 14.76
CA SER A 1106 22.92 9.31 14.77
C SER A 1106 22.34 9.70 16.14
N ARG A 1107 22.89 9.16 17.24
CA ARG A 1107 22.43 9.45 18.62
C ARG A 1107 22.65 10.90 19.01
N ILE A 1108 23.76 11.51 18.58
CA ILE A 1108 24.07 12.93 18.78
C ILE A 1108 23.11 13.80 17.99
N SER A 1109 22.90 13.47 16.71
CA SER A 1109 21.96 14.20 15.85
C SER A 1109 20.54 14.13 16.42
N TYR A 1110 20.10 12.97 16.91
CA TYR A 1110 18.84 12.86 17.64
C TYR A 1110 18.78 13.84 18.83
N ALA A 1111 19.83 13.88 19.65
CA ALA A 1111 19.88 14.75 20.81
C ALA A 1111 19.87 16.24 20.44
N LEU A 1112 20.50 16.62 19.34
CA LEU A 1112 20.41 17.96 18.78
C LEU A 1112 18.98 18.25 18.32
N ALA A 1113 18.33 17.35 17.57
CA ALA A 1113 16.99 17.56 17.04
C ALA A 1113 15.92 17.74 18.12
N VAL A 1114 15.93 16.90 19.17
CA VAL A 1114 14.90 16.97 20.23
C VAL A 1114 15.08 18.16 21.18
N ASN A 1115 16.28 18.76 21.20
CA ASN A 1115 16.57 19.95 22.02
C ASN A 1115 16.57 21.26 21.20
N ASP A 1116 16.41 21.19 19.88
CA ASP A 1116 16.34 22.35 19.00
C ASP A 1116 14.91 22.91 18.93
N ILE A 1117 14.75 24.20 19.19
CA ILE A 1117 13.45 24.88 19.17
C ILE A 1117 13.11 25.37 17.76
N GLU A 1118 14.11 25.61 16.90
CA GLU A 1118 13.95 26.11 15.54
C GLU A 1118 13.71 24.95 14.55
N GLU A 1119 12.66 25.06 13.72
CA GLU A 1119 12.23 23.98 12.82
C GLU A 1119 13.24 23.73 11.69
N ASP A 1120 13.77 24.79 11.08
CA ASP A 1120 14.68 24.70 9.94
C ASP A 1120 15.99 23.97 10.30
N THR A 1121 16.57 24.31 11.44
CA THR A 1121 17.80 23.67 11.95
C THR A 1121 17.53 22.24 12.44
N ARG A 1122 16.38 21.98 13.04
CA ARG A 1122 15.96 20.63 13.47
C ARG A 1122 15.89 19.67 12.29
N GLN A 1123 15.30 20.09 11.16
CA GLN A 1123 15.14 19.25 9.98
C GLN A 1123 16.49 18.85 9.35
N VAL A 1124 17.47 19.76 9.32
CA VAL A 1124 18.84 19.44 8.86
C VAL A 1124 19.44 18.32 9.70
N VAL A 1125 19.28 18.40 11.01
CA VAL A 1125 19.85 17.41 11.93
C VAL A 1125 19.10 16.07 11.86
N ILE A 1126 17.77 16.07 11.67
CA ILE A 1126 16.98 14.85 11.43
C ILE A 1126 17.45 14.13 10.16
N ALA A 1127 17.79 14.88 9.11
CA ALA A 1127 18.33 14.30 7.88
C ALA A 1127 19.69 13.61 8.13
N VAL A 1128 20.60 14.25 8.87
CA VAL A 1128 21.89 13.64 9.27
C VAL A 1128 21.65 12.36 10.09
N MET A 1129 20.77 12.41 11.09
CA MET A 1129 20.41 11.23 11.89
C MET A 1129 19.90 10.08 11.02
N THR A 1130 19.01 10.36 10.07
CA THR A 1130 18.41 9.35 9.19
C THR A 1130 19.47 8.68 8.32
N VAL A 1131 20.34 9.48 7.69
CA VAL A 1131 21.46 8.96 6.88
C VAL A 1131 22.41 8.13 7.73
N SER A 1132 22.78 8.59 8.92
CA SER A 1132 23.65 7.85 9.83
C SER A 1132 23.05 6.53 10.30
N ASN A 1133 21.74 6.46 10.56
CA ASN A 1133 21.05 5.19 10.86
C ASN A 1133 21.10 4.21 9.68
N LEU A 1134 20.92 4.71 8.45
CA LEU A 1134 21.00 3.86 7.25
C LEU A 1134 22.40 3.33 6.98
N ILE A 1135 23.44 4.16 7.18
CA ILE A 1135 24.84 3.74 7.07
C ILE A 1135 25.17 2.71 8.17
N THR A 1136 24.76 2.97 9.42
CA THR A 1136 24.93 2.01 10.53
C THR A 1136 24.31 0.66 10.17
N ALA A 1137 23.07 0.68 9.68
CA ALA A 1137 22.36 -0.53 9.29
C ALA A 1137 23.07 -1.31 8.18
N GLY A 1138 23.65 -0.60 7.20
CA GLY A 1138 24.35 -1.23 6.10
C GLY A 1138 25.73 -1.73 6.45
N LEU A 1139 26.41 -1.12 7.42
CA LEU A 1139 27.64 -1.63 7.99
C LEU A 1139 27.40 -2.89 8.82
N GLN A 1140 26.30 -2.94 9.60
CA GLN A 1140 25.91 -4.17 10.30
C GLN A 1140 25.62 -5.32 9.32
N ILE A 1141 24.92 -5.05 8.21
CA ILE A 1141 24.73 -6.07 7.17
C ILE A 1141 26.06 -6.45 6.50
N ALA A 1142 26.96 -5.48 6.28
CA ALA A 1142 28.28 -5.73 5.71
C ALA A 1142 29.10 -6.66 6.60
N GLU A 1143 29.13 -6.41 7.91
CA GLU A 1143 29.81 -7.21 8.93
C GLU A 1143 29.33 -8.66 8.93
N ALA A 1144 28.02 -8.87 8.80
CA ALA A 1144 27.41 -10.19 8.74
C ALA A 1144 27.88 -11.05 7.53
N ILE A 1145 28.37 -10.42 6.46
CA ILE A 1145 28.69 -11.09 5.20
C ILE A 1145 30.14 -10.86 4.74
N VAL A 1146 31.01 -10.33 5.60
CA VAL A 1146 32.44 -10.18 5.28
C VAL A 1146 33.00 -11.55 4.95
N ASP A 1147 33.61 -11.69 3.78
CA ASP A 1147 34.19 -12.93 3.28
C ASP A 1147 35.70 -13.03 3.48
#